data_AF-A0A6P7X302-F1
#
_entry.id   AF-A0A6P7X302-F1
#
_cell.length_a   1.000
_cell.length_b   1.000
_cell.length_c   1.000
_cell.angle_alpha   90.00
_cell.angle_beta   90.00
_cell.angle_gamma   90.00
#
_symmetry.space_group_name_H-M   'P 1'
#
loop_
_entity.id
_entity.type
_entity.pdbx_description
1 polymer ?
#
loop_
_entity_poly.entity_id
_entity_poly.type
_entity_poly.pdbx_seq_one_letter_code
_entity_poly.pdbx_strand_id
1 'polypeptide(L)'
;MGRFYEWEPFAEGQGNQKCELNCRAMGYRFYVRQAEKVIDGTPCDQNGTSVCVSGQCKTIGCDDYLGSDKVADKCGVCGGDNSACKVVSGVFKHILTNLGYHKIIEIPEGATKINVTEMAKSNNYLALRSRSGRSIINGNWAIDRPGKYEGGGTMFTYKRPNEISSTAGESLLAEGPTNEALDVYMIHQQLNPGVHYEYIIPTANVIRPLLPPHRRPGDPFNGQLEVPDNTNPTDRGNSFVEQGIHTGHPSGSYPARQPGRLPSHHPDNQVPAVQPPRRNREYNWKQIGTTECTVTCGKGSQYPIFRCVNRNTHEEVSDNVCDSSTKPIPEEEPCNLFPCPAYWDIGEWSECSKTCGLGMQHRQVLCRQMYANRTLAVQPHNCQHLEKPETASTCQLKICSEWQIRTEWTPCSVPCGVGQKTRDVKCISNIGDIVDDEECNMKLRPTDIENCDMGSCAKSWFLTEWSDRCSVECGEGVRTRSVVCLTNHISSLPLEGCGNTKPSETMSCDNGPCQGKVEWFAGSWSQCSVECNSGTQQREVICIRKTMGSFTMVNPYECSFLEKPPRQQPCYLKPCGVKWFHTDWSTCSKTCEGGFRVREVRCLSDDLTPSDKCESQYKPEDTESCNPQDCIPEIDENCKDKYYNCNVVVQARLCVYAYYKTACCASCKRAANRQSGFLGRR
;
A
#
# COMPACT_ATOMS: atom_id res chain seq x y z
N MET A 1 -0.64 -33.44 -19.14
CA MET A 1 -0.73 -32.66 -17.88
C MET A 1 -0.32 -31.23 -18.20
N GLY A 2 -1.26 -30.29 -18.26
CA GLY A 2 -0.98 -28.86 -18.45
C GLY A 2 -1.26 -28.10 -17.16
N ARG A 3 -0.45 -27.09 -16.85
CA ARG A 3 -0.74 -26.13 -15.77
C ARG A 3 -1.43 -24.92 -16.39
N PHE A 4 -2.51 -24.48 -15.76
CA PHE A 4 -3.19 -23.24 -16.10
C PHE A 4 -2.58 -22.10 -15.30
N TYR A 5 -2.50 -20.93 -15.94
CA TYR A 5 -1.98 -19.70 -15.33
C TYR A 5 -3.05 -18.61 -15.48
N GLU A 6 -3.17 -17.76 -14.47
CA GLU A 6 -3.90 -16.50 -14.60
C GLU A 6 -2.95 -15.43 -15.12
N TRP A 7 -3.44 -14.60 -16.04
CA TRP A 7 -2.62 -13.69 -16.82
C TRP A 7 -3.03 -12.24 -16.57
N GLU A 8 -2.04 -11.34 -16.51
CA GLU A 8 -2.25 -9.90 -16.42
C GLU A 8 -1.46 -9.16 -17.52
N PRO A 9 -1.89 -7.95 -17.94
CA PRO A 9 -1.24 -7.21 -19.03
C PRO A 9 0.19 -6.82 -18.66
N PHE A 10 1.12 -6.98 -19.61
CA PHE A 10 2.52 -6.58 -19.44
C PHE A 10 2.90 -5.47 -20.44
N ALA A 11 3.02 -4.23 -19.95
CA ALA A 11 3.20 -3.03 -20.77
C ALA A 11 4.63 -2.42 -20.71
N GLU A 12 5.60 -3.11 -20.10
CA GLU A 12 6.98 -2.60 -19.91
C GLU A 12 7.89 -2.79 -21.15
N GLY A 13 7.34 -3.08 -22.32
CA GLY A 13 8.09 -3.21 -23.58
C GLY A 13 8.66 -1.87 -24.07
N GLN A 14 9.84 -1.90 -24.69
CA GLN A 14 10.45 -0.70 -25.30
C GLN A 14 10.06 -0.55 -26.77
N GLY A 15 9.77 0.69 -27.21
CA GLY A 15 9.50 1.02 -28.62
C GLY A 15 8.24 0.37 -29.19
N ASN A 16 8.36 -0.31 -30.34
CA ASN A 16 7.23 -0.96 -31.03
C ASN A 16 6.62 -2.13 -30.26
N GLN A 17 7.35 -2.68 -29.27
CA GLN A 17 6.84 -3.75 -28.40
C GLN A 17 5.65 -3.30 -27.53
N LYS A 18 5.45 -1.97 -27.39
CA LYS A 18 4.30 -1.40 -26.68
C LYS A 18 2.96 -1.68 -27.37
N CYS A 19 2.99 -1.97 -28.67
CA CYS A 19 1.82 -2.32 -29.45
C CYS A 19 1.69 -3.83 -29.70
N GLU A 20 2.44 -4.65 -28.95
CA GLU A 20 2.29 -6.11 -28.92
C GLU A 20 1.46 -6.53 -27.70
N LEU A 21 0.71 -7.63 -27.82
CA LEU A 21 -0.08 -8.17 -26.71
C LEU A 21 0.79 -9.11 -25.87
N ASN A 22 1.34 -8.59 -24.77
CA ASN A 22 2.13 -9.37 -23.82
C ASN A 22 1.34 -9.58 -22.51
N CYS A 23 1.35 -10.82 -22.04
CA CYS A 23 0.69 -11.21 -20.80
C CYS A 23 1.70 -11.84 -19.84
N ARG A 24 1.78 -11.36 -18.61
CA ARG A 24 2.58 -11.98 -17.54
C ARG A 24 1.71 -12.90 -16.69
N ALA A 25 2.25 -14.04 -16.28
CA ALA A 25 1.52 -14.96 -15.39
C ALA A 25 1.56 -14.41 -13.95
N MET A 26 0.41 -14.23 -13.32
CA MET A 26 0.30 -13.66 -11.97
C MET A 26 1.12 -14.47 -10.96
N GLY A 27 2.01 -13.80 -10.22
CA GLY A 27 2.92 -14.43 -9.25
C GLY A 27 4.17 -15.07 -9.84
N TYR A 28 4.39 -14.98 -11.16
CA TYR A 28 5.58 -15.48 -11.85
C TYR A 28 6.31 -14.35 -12.60
N ARG A 29 7.60 -14.57 -12.91
CA ARG A 29 8.47 -13.58 -13.57
C ARG A 29 8.55 -13.73 -15.10
N PHE A 30 7.77 -14.63 -15.69
CA PHE A 30 7.75 -14.82 -17.14
C PHE A 30 6.49 -14.20 -17.75
N TYR A 31 6.63 -13.74 -18.98
CA TYR A 31 5.54 -13.28 -19.81
C TYR A 31 5.54 -14.03 -21.13
N VAL A 32 4.38 -14.06 -21.77
CA VAL A 32 4.17 -14.69 -23.07
C VAL A 32 3.51 -13.69 -23.99
N ARG A 33 4.04 -13.62 -25.22
CA ARG A 33 3.42 -12.84 -26.29
C ARG A 33 2.23 -13.61 -26.83
N GLN A 34 1.05 -13.03 -26.70
CA GLN A 34 -0.22 -13.60 -27.17
C GLN A 34 -0.57 -13.12 -28.59
N ALA A 35 -0.13 -11.93 -28.99
CA ALA A 35 -0.32 -11.41 -30.35
C ALA A 35 0.77 -10.41 -30.75
N GLU A 36 1.08 -10.36 -32.05
CA GLU A 36 2.08 -9.44 -32.64
C GLU A 36 1.61 -7.99 -32.74
N LYS A 37 0.30 -7.75 -32.69
CA LYS A 37 -0.28 -6.41 -32.66
C LYS A 37 -1.54 -6.37 -31.81
N VAL A 38 -1.68 -5.32 -31.00
CA VAL A 38 -2.93 -4.97 -30.32
C VAL A 38 -3.90 -4.32 -31.31
N ILE A 39 -5.17 -4.21 -30.91
CA ILE A 39 -6.21 -3.60 -31.73
C ILE A 39 -5.88 -2.11 -31.94
N ASP A 40 -6.05 -1.61 -33.16
CA ASP A 40 -5.82 -0.20 -33.47
C ASP A 40 -6.70 0.71 -32.58
N GLY A 41 -6.11 1.76 -32.02
CA GLY A 41 -6.73 2.61 -31.02
C GLY A 41 -6.44 2.21 -29.57
N THR A 42 -5.74 1.09 -29.34
CA THR A 42 -5.25 0.74 -27.98
C THR A 42 -4.21 1.78 -27.53
N PRO A 43 -4.36 2.40 -26.34
CA PRO A 43 -3.36 3.33 -25.81
C PRO A 43 -2.01 2.66 -25.59
N CYS A 44 -0.92 3.28 -26.06
CA CYS A 44 0.46 2.78 -25.86
C CYS A 44 1.26 3.55 -24.80
N ASP A 45 0.69 4.62 -24.24
CA ASP A 45 1.26 5.40 -23.16
C ASP A 45 0.30 5.48 -21.95
N GLN A 46 0.85 5.72 -20.76
CA GLN A 46 0.05 5.83 -19.53
C GLN A 46 -0.84 7.09 -19.50
N ASN A 47 -0.49 8.11 -20.30
CA ASN A 47 -1.23 9.37 -20.39
C ASN A 47 -2.34 9.35 -21.46
N GLY A 48 -2.43 8.29 -22.28
CA GLY A 48 -3.44 8.14 -23.34
C GLY A 48 -3.27 9.09 -24.53
N THR A 49 -2.10 9.72 -24.68
CA THR A 49 -1.81 10.68 -25.76
C THR A 49 -1.31 10.01 -27.04
N SER A 50 -0.97 8.72 -26.95
CA SER A 50 -0.49 7.94 -28.09
C SER A 50 -1.26 6.63 -28.20
N VAL A 51 -1.62 6.26 -29.41
CA VAL A 51 -2.38 5.04 -29.72
C VAL A 51 -1.63 4.16 -30.69
N CYS A 52 -1.83 2.85 -30.56
CA CYS A 52 -1.33 1.87 -31.50
C CYS A 52 -2.11 1.95 -32.81
N VAL A 53 -1.40 2.12 -33.91
CA VAL A 53 -1.93 2.04 -35.27
C VAL A 53 -1.00 1.15 -36.09
N SER A 54 -1.52 0.03 -36.59
CA SER A 54 -0.75 -0.95 -37.37
C SER A 54 0.53 -1.42 -36.67
N GLY A 55 0.46 -1.67 -35.36
CA GLY A 55 1.60 -2.13 -34.55
C GLY A 55 2.65 -1.06 -34.23
N GLN A 56 2.40 0.20 -34.59
CA GLN A 56 3.26 1.34 -34.22
C GLN A 56 2.52 2.27 -33.26
N CYS A 57 3.22 2.71 -32.22
CA CYS A 57 2.71 3.73 -31.29
C CYS A 57 2.80 5.10 -31.99
N LYS A 58 1.65 5.71 -32.28
CA LYS A 58 1.53 7.02 -32.94
C LYS A 58 0.93 8.02 -31.96
N THR A 59 1.51 9.22 -31.90
CA THR A 59 1.03 10.31 -31.04
C THR A 59 -0.10 11.07 -31.74
N ILE A 60 -1.13 11.43 -30.99
CA ILE A 60 -2.24 12.27 -31.46
C ILE A 60 -1.86 13.71 -31.13
N GLY A 61 -1.84 14.59 -32.14
CA GLY A 61 -1.60 16.02 -31.93
C GLY A 61 -2.75 16.69 -31.18
N CYS A 62 -2.54 17.91 -30.69
CA CYS A 62 -3.58 18.65 -29.95
C CYS A 62 -4.80 19.06 -30.81
N ASP A 63 -4.74 18.79 -32.11
CA ASP A 63 -5.77 19.00 -33.12
C ASP A 63 -6.54 17.70 -33.46
N ASP A 64 -6.36 16.65 -32.65
CA ASP A 64 -6.93 15.31 -32.80
C ASP A 64 -6.45 14.54 -34.05
N TYR A 65 -5.40 15.01 -34.73
CA TYR A 65 -4.81 14.31 -35.88
C TYR A 65 -3.62 13.42 -35.48
N LEU A 66 -3.65 12.16 -35.95
CA LEU A 66 -2.57 11.19 -35.79
C LEU A 66 -1.30 11.64 -36.52
N GLY A 67 -0.21 11.86 -35.77
CA GLY A 67 1.08 12.30 -36.31
C GLY A 67 1.16 13.79 -36.63
N SER A 68 0.26 14.62 -36.09
CA SER A 68 0.39 16.08 -36.18
C SER A 68 1.48 16.57 -35.23
N ASP A 69 2.39 17.40 -35.76
CA ASP A 69 3.46 18.05 -34.98
C ASP A 69 2.94 19.22 -34.11
N LYS A 70 1.63 19.50 -34.16
CA LYS A 70 1.03 20.56 -33.34
C LYS A 70 0.92 20.11 -31.90
N VAL A 71 1.55 20.89 -31.02
CA VAL A 71 1.52 20.72 -29.57
C VAL A 71 0.73 21.87 -28.96
N ALA A 72 -0.01 21.58 -27.90
CA ALA A 72 -0.70 22.62 -27.15
C ALA A 72 0.32 23.56 -26.49
N ASP A 73 0.07 24.86 -26.58
CA ASP A 73 0.86 25.86 -25.88
C ASP A 73 0.68 25.74 -24.34
N LYS A 74 1.41 26.53 -23.54
CA LYS A 74 1.28 26.48 -22.08
C LYS A 74 -0.16 26.74 -21.62
N CYS A 75 -0.91 27.54 -22.37
CA CYS A 75 -2.31 27.88 -22.14
C CYS A 75 -3.30 26.78 -22.55
N GLY A 76 -2.83 25.68 -23.15
CA GLY A 76 -3.69 24.60 -23.63
C GLY A 76 -4.30 24.87 -25.01
N VAL A 77 -3.85 25.90 -25.72
CA VAL A 77 -4.29 26.23 -27.09
C VAL A 77 -3.43 25.48 -28.09
N CYS A 78 -4.05 24.67 -28.94
CA CYS A 78 -3.34 23.88 -29.94
C CYS A 78 -2.63 24.78 -30.97
N GLY A 79 -1.30 24.72 -31.05
CA GLY A 79 -0.50 25.59 -31.93
C GLY A 79 -0.54 27.07 -31.54
N GLY A 80 -0.87 27.38 -30.28
CA GLY A 80 -0.91 28.75 -29.75
C GLY A 80 0.48 29.35 -29.51
N ASP A 81 0.52 30.66 -29.25
CA ASP A 81 1.72 31.46 -29.03
C ASP A 81 1.96 31.78 -27.53
N ASN A 82 1.22 31.14 -26.62
CA ASN A 82 1.20 31.42 -25.17
C ASN A 82 0.62 32.80 -24.77
N SER A 83 -0.08 33.51 -25.67
CA SER A 83 -0.69 34.81 -25.35
C SER A 83 -2.06 34.71 -24.64
N ALA A 84 -2.72 33.55 -24.72
CA ALA A 84 -4.08 33.34 -24.24
C ALA A 84 -4.24 33.21 -22.70
N CYS A 85 -3.12 33.15 -21.97
CA CYS A 85 -3.11 32.94 -20.54
C CYS A 85 -1.89 33.59 -19.89
N LYS A 86 -2.00 33.83 -18.58
CA LYS A 86 -0.90 34.30 -17.75
C LYS A 86 -0.37 33.16 -16.90
N VAL A 87 0.90 32.80 -17.10
CA VAL A 87 1.63 31.88 -16.21
C VAL A 87 2.11 32.64 -14.99
N VAL A 88 1.74 32.19 -13.80
CA VAL A 88 2.19 32.73 -12.52
C VAL A 88 3.10 31.68 -11.89
N SER A 89 4.36 32.02 -11.66
CA SER A 89 5.35 31.14 -11.02
C SER A 89 6.16 31.93 -9.98
N GLY A 90 6.54 31.27 -8.90
CA GLY A 90 7.33 31.88 -7.83
C GLY A 90 7.89 30.85 -6.86
N VAL A 91 8.73 31.32 -5.94
CA VAL A 91 9.36 30.50 -4.90
C VAL A 91 9.21 31.16 -3.55
N PHE A 92 8.66 30.45 -2.58
CA PHE A 92 8.50 30.90 -1.20
C PHE A 92 9.65 30.38 -0.34
N LYS A 93 10.54 31.28 0.08
CA LYS A 93 11.75 31.00 0.91
C LYS A 93 11.79 31.82 2.20
N HIS A 94 10.64 32.31 2.68
CA HIS A 94 10.61 33.09 3.91
C HIS A 94 11.09 32.26 5.10
N ILE A 95 11.89 32.89 5.96
CA ILE A 95 12.34 32.31 7.23
C ILE A 95 11.16 32.39 8.19
N LEU A 96 10.61 31.24 8.51
CA LEU A 96 9.52 31.10 9.47
C LEU A 96 10.15 30.75 10.82
N THR A 97 9.79 31.48 11.88
CA THR A 97 10.33 31.28 13.24
C THR A 97 9.32 30.65 14.20
N ASN A 98 8.04 30.70 13.85
CA ASN A 98 6.95 30.20 14.68
C ASN A 98 6.35 28.94 14.07
N LEU A 99 6.05 27.93 14.89
CA LEU A 99 5.32 26.74 14.46
C LEU A 99 3.87 27.12 14.13
N GLY A 100 3.33 26.61 13.01
CA GLY A 100 1.95 26.84 12.62
C GLY A 100 1.74 26.94 11.10
N TYR A 101 0.54 27.37 10.72
CA TYR A 101 0.13 27.56 9.33
C TYR A 101 0.62 28.91 8.81
N HIS A 102 1.53 28.90 7.84
CA HIS A 102 2.03 30.09 7.17
C HIS A 102 1.54 30.12 5.73
N LYS A 103 0.83 31.18 5.33
CA LYS A 103 0.30 31.32 3.97
C LYS A 103 1.46 31.48 2.99
N ILE A 104 1.52 30.60 1.98
CA ILE A 104 2.49 30.63 0.89
C ILE A 104 1.98 31.51 -0.24
N ILE A 105 0.80 31.18 -0.77
CA ILE A 105 0.21 31.84 -1.94
C ILE A 105 -1.31 31.66 -1.93
N GLU A 106 -2.00 32.59 -2.59
CA GLU A 106 -3.42 32.48 -2.94
C GLU A 106 -3.53 32.14 -4.43
N ILE A 107 -4.21 31.04 -4.73
CA ILE A 107 -4.51 30.59 -6.09
C ILE A 107 -5.92 31.12 -6.43
N PRO A 108 -6.09 31.99 -7.42
CA PRO A 108 -7.39 32.58 -7.75
C PRO A 108 -8.34 31.58 -8.41
N GLU A 109 -9.62 31.96 -8.50
CA GLU A 109 -10.61 31.27 -9.33
C GLU A 109 -10.20 31.27 -10.82
N GLY A 110 -10.50 30.18 -11.54
CA GLY A 110 -10.14 29.98 -12.93
C GLY A 110 -8.72 29.49 -13.16
N ALA A 111 -7.94 29.25 -12.10
CA ALA A 111 -6.57 28.76 -12.22
C ALA A 111 -6.53 27.30 -12.70
N THR A 112 -5.63 27.02 -13.62
CA THR A 112 -5.39 25.71 -14.24
C THR A 112 -3.92 25.32 -14.13
N LYS A 113 -3.60 24.03 -14.34
CA LYS A 113 -2.24 23.48 -14.24
C LYS A 113 -1.50 23.93 -12.98
N ILE A 114 -2.17 23.78 -11.84
CA ILE A 114 -1.65 24.15 -10.53
C ILE A 114 -0.60 23.13 -10.10
N ASN A 115 0.58 23.63 -9.76
CA ASN A 115 1.68 22.86 -9.25
C ASN A 115 2.33 23.59 -8.08
N VAL A 116 2.23 23.04 -6.88
CA VAL A 116 2.96 23.51 -5.71
C VAL A 116 3.85 22.38 -5.22
N THR A 117 5.15 22.59 -5.24
CA THR A 117 6.18 21.59 -4.97
C THR A 117 7.23 22.13 -4.02
N GLU A 118 7.50 21.38 -2.97
CA GLU A 118 8.61 21.66 -2.09
C GLU A 118 9.94 21.30 -2.79
N MET A 119 10.91 22.22 -2.75
CA MET A 119 12.16 22.11 -3.52
C MET A 119 13.09 21.02 -3.01
N ALA A 120 13.04 20.70 -1.73
CA ALA A 120 13.76 19.59 -1.11
C ALA A 120 12.92 18.99 0.01
N LYS A 121 13.09 17.70 0.29
CA LYS A 121 12.40 17.05 1.42
C LYS A 121 12.66 17.81 2.73
N SER A 122 11.59 18.17 3.44
CA SER A 122 11.68 18.60 4.83
C SER A 122 10.57 17.98 5.68
N ASN A 123 10.58 18.26 6.99
CA ASN A 123 9.49 17.87 7.89
C ASN A 123 8.27 18.81 7.81
N ASN A 124 8.29 19.81 6.92
CA ASN A 124 7.13 20.68 6.69
C ASN A 124 6.03 19.93 5.93
N TYR A 125 4.80 20.46 6.02
CA TYR A 125 3.65 19.94 5.27
C TYR A 125 2.98 21.07 4.51
N LEU A 126 2.61 20.84 3.25
CA LEU A 126 1.79 21.71 2.44
C LEU A 126 0.32 21.47 2.80
N ALA A 127 -0.41 22.53 3.08
CA ALA A 127 -1.84 22.48 3.37
C ALA A 127 -2.60 23.34 2.37
N LEU A 128 -3.84 22.95 2.10
CA LEU A 128 -4.73 23.63 1.18
C LEU A 128 -6.04 23.96 1.88
N ARG A 129 -6.45 25.23 1.81
CA ARG A 129 -7.68 25.73 2.43
C ARG A 129 -8.48 26.52 1.41
N SER A 130 -9.79 26.31 1.38
CA SER A 130 -10.71 27.19 0.64
C SER A 130 -10.73 28.58 1.30
N ARG A 131 -10.98 29.62 0.51
CA ARG A 131 -11.22 30.99 1.03
C ARG A 131 -12.35 31.06 2.05
N SER A 132 -13.30 30.12 2.02
CA SER A 132 -14.35 29.96 3.04
C SER A 132 -13.83 29.51 4.42
N GLY A 133 -12.55 29.17 4.52
CA GLY A 133 -11.95 28.66 5.75
C GLY A 133 -12.07 27.15 5.91
N ARG A 134 -12.62 26.42 4.94
CA ARG A 134 -12.67 24.95 4.92
C ARG A 134 -11.32 24.36 4.50
N SER A 135 -10.74 23.53 5.35
CA SER A 135 -9.50 22.82 5.01
C SER A 135 -9.79 21.66 4.05
N ILE A 136 -9.01 21.56 2.99
CA ILE A 136 -9.14 20.53 1.94
C ILE A 136 -8.05 19.47 2.10
N ILE A 137 -6.81 19.90 2.35
CA ILE A 137 -5.65 19.02 2.54
C ILE A 137 -4.84 19.54 3.74
N ASN A 138 -4.43 18.63 4.63
CA ASN A 138 -3.62 18.89 5.82
C ASN A 138 -4.23 19.99 6.72
N GLY A 139 -5.52 19.82 7.04
CA GLY A 139 -6.32 20.75 7.84
C GLY A 139 -6.38 20.42 9.32
N ASN A 140 -6.67 21.42 10.17
CA ASN A 140 -6.95 21.22 11.60
C ASN A 140 -5.85 20.45 12.36
N TRP A 141 -4.59 20.67 11.99
CA TRP A 141 -3.42 19.96 12.54
C TRP A 141 -3.40 18.44 12.28
N ALA A 142 -4.29 17.94 11.41
CA ALA A 142 -4.28 16.57 10.93
C ALA A 142 -3.52 16.49 9.59
N ILE A 143 -2.74 15.42 9.43
CA ILE A 143 -2.01 15.13 8.18
C ILE A 143 -2.78 14.07 7.40
N ASP A 144 -3.16 14.43 6.19
CA ASP A 144 -3.86 13.59 5.24
C ASP A 144 -2.89 12.59 4.57
N ARG A 145 -3.42 11.44 4.11
CA ARG A 145 -2.63 10.44 3.38
C ARG A 145 -2.38 10.91 1.94
N PRO A 146 -1.27 10.55 1.27
CA PRO A 146 -1.10 10.82 -0.16
C PRO A 146 -2.28 10.25 -0.97
N GLY A 147 -2.87 11.04 -1.86
CA GLY A 147 -4.13 10.69 -2.50
C GLY A 147 -4.72 11.81 -3.37
N LYS A 148 -5.98 11.62 -3.80
CA LYS A 148 -6.74 12.61 -4.58
C LYS A 148 -7.83 13.23 -3.72
N TYR A 149 -7.92 14.55 -3.73
CA TYR A 149 -8.77 15.37 -2.87
C TYR A 149 -9.60 16.33 -3.71
N GLU A 150 -10.91 16.37 -3.48
CA GLU A 150 -11.80 17.29 -4.18
C GLU A 150 -11.87 18.63 -3.44
N GLY A 151 -11.58 19.73 -4.15
CA GLY A 151 -11.55 21.06 -3.54
C GLY A 151 -11.46 22.18 -4.57
N GLY A 152 -12.17 23.27 -4.31
CA GLY A 152 -12.26 24.41 -5.22
C GLY A 152 -12.60 24.07 -6.66
N GLY A 153 -13.51 23.12 -6.89
CA GLY A 153 -14.01 22.77 -8.23
C GLY A 153 -13.10 21.86 -9.06
N THR A 154 -11.95 21.45 -8.52
CA THR A 154 -11.01 20.54 -9.18
C THR A 154 -10.54 19.44 -8.23
N MET A 155 -9.85 18.44 -8.78
CA MET A 155 -9.25 17.34 -8.04
C MET A 155 -7.75 17.59 -7.84
N PHE A 156 -7.35 17.77 -6.58
CA PHE A 156 -5.95 17.91 -6.17
C PHE A 156 -5.33 16.54 -5.90
N THR A 157 -4.19 16.28 -6.52
CA THR A 157 -3.35 15.13 -6.23
C THR A 157 -2.27 15.54 -5.24
N TYR A 158 -2.36 15.01 -4.04
CA TYR A 158 -1.40 15.20 -2.97
C TYR A 158 -0.41 14.04 -2.94
N LYS A 159 0.89 14.34 -3.07
CA LYS A 159 1.95 13.33 -3.08
C LYS A 159 3.01 13.65 -2.04
N ARG A 160 3.40 12.62 -1.29
CA ARG A 160 4.53 12.66 -0.36
C ARG A 160 5.39 11.40 -0.57
N PRO A 161 6.57 11.52 -1.20
CA PRO A 161 7.44 10.38 -1.48
C PRO A 161 7.95 9.71 -0.19
N ASN A 162 8.03 8.37 -0.18
CA ASN A 162 8.49 7.59 0.98
C ASN A 162 10.01 7.70 1.20
N GLU A 163 10.44 7.48 2.46
CA GLU A 163 11.78 7.81 2.97
C GLU A 163 12.96 7.05 2.36
N ILE A 164 12.73 5.96 1.63
CA ILE A 164 13.78 5.00 1.27
C ILE A 164 14.43 5.30 -0.09
N SER A 165 13.80 6.09 -0.98
CA SER A 165 14.27 6.20 -2.38
C SER A 165 14.24 7.59 -3.03
N SER A 166 13.74 8.63 -2.35
CA SER A 166 13.55 9.94 -2.99
C SER A 166 13.91 11.13 -2.10
N THR A 167 14.65 12.08 -2.67
CA THR A 167 14.91 13.42 -2.10
C THR A 167 13.86 14.45 -2.49
N ALA A 168 12.87 14.06 -3.32
CA ALA A 168 11.81 14.94 -3.78
C ALA A 168 10.90 15.35 -2.61
N GLY A 169 10.60 16.64 -2.54
CA GLY A 169 9.71 17.21 -1.54
C GLY A 169 8.24 16.89 -1.79
N GLU A 170 7.40 17.37 -0.88
CA GLU A 170 5.95 17.23 -0.95
C GLU A 170 5.35 18.03 -2.12
N SER A 171 4.26 17.55 -2.72
CA SER A 171 3.62 18.23 -3.87
C SER A 171 2.10 18.20 -3.86
N LEU A 172 1.49 19.31 -4.29
CA LEU A 172 0.07 19.50 -4.58
C LEU A 172 -0.10 19.84 -6.07
N LEU A 173 -0.82 18.98 -6.80
CA LEU A 173 -1.00 19.11 -8.25
C LEU A 173 -2.49 19.11 -8.61
N ALA A 174 -2.95 20.00 -9.49
CA ALA A 174 -4.32 19.98 -9.99
C ALA A 174 -4.41 20.54 -11.43
N GLU A 175 -5.26 19.94 -12.26
CA GLU A 175 -5.48 20.41 -13.63
C GLU A 175 -6.33 21.70 -13.68
N GLY A 176 -7.26 21.89 -12.73
CA GLY A 176 -8.21 23.01 -12.73
C GLY A 176 -9.38 22.80 -13.70
N PRO A 177 -10.18 23.84 -14.01
CA PRO A 177 -10.12 25.18 -13.43
C PRO A 177 -10.63 25.21 -12.00
N THR A 178 -10.06 26.07 -11.16
CA THR A 178 -10.62 26.34 -9.84
C THR A 178 -11.93 27.13 -9.94
N ASN A 179 -12.92 26.86 -9.09
CA ASN A 179 -14.18 27.60 -9.02
C ASN A 179 -14.23 28.62 -7.87
N GLU A 180 -13.21 28.64 -7.01
CA GLU A 180 -13.05 29.58 -5.91
C GLU A 180 -11.55 29.84 -5.70
N ALA A 181 -11.23 30.91 -4.96
CA ALA A 181 -9.86 31.15 -4.54
C ALA A 181 -9.44 30.19 -3.41
N LEU A 182 -8.22 29.67 -3.51
CA LEU A 182 -7.65 28.69 -2.60
C LEU A 182 -6.35 29.20 -1.99
N ASP A 183 -6.23 29.07 -0.67
CA ASP A 183 -5.04 29.44 0.05
C ASP A 183 -4.16 28.23 0.31
N VAL A 184 -2.91 28.32 -0.12
CA VAL A 184 -1.88 27.32 0.13
C VAL A 184 -1.10 27.76 1.38
N TYR A 185 -0.97 26.85 2.33
CA TYR A 185 -0.25 27.05 3.58
C TYR A 185 0.90 26.05 3.71
N MET A 186 1.87 26.41 4.54
CA MET A 186 2.88 25.51 5.05
C MET A 186 2.68 25.33 6.55
N ILE A 187 2.57 24.09 7.00
CA ILE A 187 2.69 23.73 8.40
C ILE A 187 4.19 23.65 8.69
N HIS A 188 4.72 24.71 9.28
CA HIS A 188 6.15 24.84 9.52
C HIS A 188 6.58 23.99 10.73
N GLN A 189 7.54 23.08 10.53
CA GLN A 189 8.20 22.24 11.54
C GLN A 189 9.74 22.32 11.46
N GLN A 190 10.29 22.63 10.29
CA GLN A 190 11.72 22.74 10.02
C GLN A 190 11.98 23.90 9.06
N LEU A 191 13.22 24.43 9.04
CA LEU A 191 13.67 25.41 8.05
C LEU A 191 13.14 25.10 6.65
N ASN A 192 12.43 26.06 6.07
CA ASN A 192 11.79 25.94 4.77
C ASN A 192 12.87 25.82 3.67
N PRO A 193 12.98 24.68 2.96
CA PRO A 193 13.93 24.51 1.85
C PRO A 193 13.58 25.34 0.61
N GLY A 194 12.36 25.88 0.58
CA GLY A 194 11.77 26.59 -0.53
C GLY A 194 10.56 25.82 -1.06
N VAL A 195 9.47 26.52 -1.32
CA VAL A 195 8.29 25.95 -2.01
C VAL A 195 8.13 26.67 -3.34
N HIS A 196 8.27 25.92 -4.44
CA HIS A 196 7.97 26.41 -5.78
C HIS A 196 6.47 26.28 -6.04
N TYR A 197 5.86 27.31 -6.60
CA TYR A 197 4.48 27.26 -7.06
C TYR A 197 4.39 27.79 -8.48
N GLU A 198 3.54 27.17 -9.28
CA GLU A 198 3.23 27.56 -10.65
C GLU A 198 1.76 27.25 -10.94
N TYR A 199 1.06 28.17 -11.59
CA TYR A 199 -0.30 27.96 -12.08
C TYR A 199 -0.61 28.92 -13.22
N ILE A 200 -1.67 28.64 -13.97
CA ILE A 200 -2.06 29.39 -15.16
C ILE A 200 -3.42 30.03 -14.96
N ILE A 201 -3.51 31.33 -15.22
CA ILE A 201 -4.78 32.08 -15.20
C ILE A 201 -5.17 32.41 -16.65
N PRO A 202 -6.37 32.05 -17.12
CA PRO A 202 -6.86 32.48 -18.43
C PRO A 202 -7.09 33.99 -18.43
N THR A 203 -6.58 34.71 -19.42
CA THR A 203 -6.88 36.14 -19.60
C THR A 203 -8.26 36.27 -20.24
N ALA A 204 -9.21 36.90 -19.53
CA ALA A 204 -10.58 37.04 -19.99
C ALA A 204 -10.66 37.87 -21.28
N ASN A 205 -10.75 37.18 -22.43
CA ASN A 205 -11.48 37.57 -23.64
C ASN A 205 -11.35 36.52 -24.74
N VAL A 206 -11.80 35.28 -24.47
CA VAL A 206 -12.26 34.40 -25.54
C VAL A 206 -13.55 33.74 -25.07
N ILE A 207 -14.63 34.11 -25.76
CA ILE A 207 -15.97 33.54 -25.65
C ILE A 207 -15.85 32.02 -25.71
N ARG A 208 -16.48 31.34 -24.75
CA ARG A 208 -16.63 29.86 -24.70
C ARG A 208 -16.96 29.30 -26.09
N PRO A 209 -16.10 28.48 -26.71
CA PRO A 209 -16.59 27.38 -27.52
C PRO A 209 -16.96 26.28 -26.52
N LEU A 210 -18.23 25.88 -26.52
CA LEU A 210 -18.64 24.62 -25.91
C LEU A 210 -17.77 23.49 -26.50
N LEU A 211 -16.81 22.99 -25.73
CA LEU A 211 -16.22 21.69 -25.99
C LEU A 211 -17.19 20.62 -25.44
N PRO A 212 -17.55 19.58 -26.21
CA PRO A 212 -18.51 18.56 -25.79
C PRO A 212 -17.96 17.71 -24.63
N PRO A 213 -18.83 17.06 -23.83
CA PRO A 213 -18.40 16.29 -22.66
C PRO A 213 -17.50 15.11 -23.06
N HIS A 214 -16.35 15.00 -22.38
CA HIS A 214 -15.51 13.80 -22.41
C HIS A 214 -16.33 12.56 -22.02
N ARG A 215 -16.32 11.58 -22.92
CA ARG A 215 -16.95 10.27 -22.80
C ARG A 215 -16.44 9.52 -21.57
N ARG A 216 -17.34 8.85 -20.86
CA ARG A 216 -16.98 7.79 -19.90
C ARG A 216 -16.37 6.60 -20.67
N PRO A 217 -15.38 5.89 -20.11
CA PRO A 217 -14.90 4.64 -20.69
C PRO A 217 -16.02 3.58 -20.63
N GLY A 218 -16.52 3.10 -21.78
CA GLY A 218 -17.42 1.92 -21.77
C GLY A 218 -18.39 1.67 -22.94
N ASP A 219 -18.61 2.57 -23.92
CA ASP A 219 -19.63 2.32 -24.97
C ASP A 219 -19.07 2.14 -26.39
N PRO A 220 -19.66 1.26 -27.24
CA PRO A 220 -19.13 0.94 -28.56
C PRO A 220 -19.49 1.97 -29.64
N PHE A 221 -18.58 2.15 -30.61
CA PHE A 221 -18.72 3.05 -31.75
C PHE A 221 -19.69 2.52 -32.81
N ASN A 222 -20.56 3.39 -33.33
CA ASN A 222 -21.14 3.25 -34.66
C ASN A 222 -20.98 4.60 -35.39
N GLY A 223 -20.29 4.59 -36.53
CA GLY A 223 -19.94 5.80 -37.27
C GLY A 223 -20.89 6.09 -38.43
N GLN A 224 -21.04 7.36 -38.78
CA GLN A 224 -21.28 7.78 -40.17
C GLN A 224 -20.91 9.27 -40.34
N LEU A 225 -20.11 9.53 -41.38
CA LEU A 225 -19.67 10.85 -41.84
C LEU A 225 -20.82 11.58 -42.55
N GLU A 226 -20.94 12.90 -42.33
CA GLU A 226 -21.47 13.82 -43.36
C GLU A 226 -20.71 15.16 -43.39
N VAL A 227 -20.53 15.67 -44.61
CA VAL A 227 -19.82 16.90 -45.02
C VAL A 227 -20.88 18.02 -45.25
N PRO A 228 -20.55 19.32 -45.06
CA PRO A 228 -21.54 20.39 -44.93
C PRO A 228 -21.76 21.19 -46.24
N ASP A 229 -22.90 21.90 -46.35
CA ASP A 229 -22.96 23.37 -46.21
C ASP A 229 -24.19 24.02 -46.91
N ASN A 230 -24.61 25.15 -46.32
CA ASN A 230 -25.07 26.40 -46.92
C ASN A 230 -26.56 26.80 -47.07
N THR A 231 -26.86 27.90 -46.37
CA THR A 231 -27.63 29.13 -46.70
C THR A 231 -28.83 29.53 -45.80
N ASN A 232 -28.63 30.70 -45.16
CA ASN A 232 -29.55 31.59 -44.42
C ASN A 232 -30.49 32.39 -45.37
N PRO A 233 -31.29 33.38 -44.91
CA PRO A 233 -32.23 33.47 -43.76
C PRO A 233 -33.59 34.11 -44.18
N THR A 234 -34.63 34.14 -43.31
CA THR A 234 -35.49 35.33 -43.03
C THR A 234 -36.73 35.03 -42.16
N ASP A 235 -36.95 35.94 -41.21
CA ASP A 235 -38.19 36.52 -40.65
C ASP A 235 -39.28 35.76 -39.83
N ARG A 236 -39.48 36.33 -38.63
CA ARG A 236 -40.72 36.69 -37.90
C ARG A 236 -41.93 35.73 -37.83
N GLY A 237 -42.31 35.43 -36.58
CA GLY A 237 -43.67 35.70 -36.08
C GLY A 237 -44.54 34.51 -35.63
N ASN A 238 -44.87 34.50 -34.34
CA ASN A 238 -45.90 33.74 -33.61
C ASN A 238 -47.12 33.22 -34.42
N SER A 239 -47.58 31.99 -34.10
CA SER A 239 -48.91 31.65 -33.51
C SER A 239 -49.47 30.29 -34.00
N PHE A 240 -49.85 29.43 -33.05
CA PHE A 240 -51.01 28.50 -33.02
C PHE A 240 -51.46 27.67 -34.25
N VAL A 241 -51.55 26.33 -34.01
CA VAL A 241 -52.68 25.40 -34.30
C VAL A 241 -52.79 24.62 -35.64
N GLU A 242 -52.81 23.29 -35.45
CA GLU A 242 -53.51 22.17 -36.15
C GLU A 242 -53.22 21.67 -37.58
N GLN A 243 -53.21 20.32 -37.65
CA GLN A 243 -53.59 19.38 -38.74
C GLN A 243 -52.67 19.34 -39.98
N GLY A 244 -51.99 18.25 -40.36
CA GLY A 244 -52.45 16.91 -40.82
C GLY A 244 -51.69 16.64 -42.15
N ILE A 245 -51.10 15.48 -42.49
CA ILE A 245 -51.71 14.32 -43.17
C ILE A 245 -50.60 13.37 -43.71
N HIS A 246 -50.81 12.06 -43.51
CA HIS A 246 -50.47 10.83 -44.28
C HIS A 246 -49.23 10.65 -45.19
N THR A 247 -48.58 9.48 -45.06
CA THR A 247 -48.65 8.25 -45.91
C THR A 247 -47.77 7.16 -45.24
N GLY A 248 -47.93 5.83 -45.33
CA GLY A 248 -48.81 4.90 -46.03
C GLY A 248 -48.76 3.50 -45.36
N HIS A 249 -49.74 2.65 -45.69
CA HIS A 249 -50.00 1.27 -45.22
C HIS A 249 -49.13 0.21 -45.95
N PRO A 250 -49.03 -1.07 -45.48
CA PRO A 250 -50.03 -2.12 -45.75
C PRO A 250 -50.38 -3.02 -44.54
N SER A 251 -51.67 -3.27 -44.26
CA SER A 251 -52.47 -4.46 -44.67
C SER A 251 -52.23 -5.71 -43.79
N GLY A 252 -53.20 -6.42 -43.21
CA GLY A 252 -54.68 -6.41 -43.15
C GLY A 252 -55.09 -7.26 -41.91
N SER A 253 -56.34 -7.52 -41.53
CA SER A 253 -57.65 -7.39 -42.17
C SER A 253 -58.76 -7.46 -41.11
N TYR A 254 -59.78 -6.65 -41.34
CA TYR A 254 -61.00 -6.23 -40.62
C TYR A 254 -61.93 -7.28 -39.95
N PRO A 255 -62.73 -6.85 -38.94
CA PRO A 255 -64.12 -7.27 -38.72
C PRO A 255 -65.11 -6.32 -39.43
N ALA A 256 -66.18 -6.85 -40.04
CA ALA A 256 -67.20 -6.04 -40.72
C ALA A 256 -68.54 -6.04 -39.96
N ARG A 257 -69.06 -4.84 -39.73
CA ARG A 257 -70.38 -4.50 -39.16
C ARG A 257 -71.52 -4.83 -40.13
N GLN A 258 -72.68 -5.16 -39.55
CA GLN A 258 -74.00 -5.07 -40.19
C GLN A 258 -74.34 -3.64 -40.64
N PRO A 259 -75.23 -3.50 -41.63
CA PRO A 259 -76.36 -2.57 -41.49
C PRO A 259 -77.71 -3.21 -41.91
N GLY A 260 -78.79 -2.78 -41.26
CA GLY A 260 -80.09 -3.45 -41.26
C GLY A 260 -81.08 -3.06 -42.37
N ARG A 261 -82.27 -3.71 -42.32
CA ARG A 261 -83.56 -3.25 -42.87
C ARG A 261 -84.73 -4.12 -42.33
N LEU A 262 -85.80 -3.47 -41.84
CA LEU A 262 -87.15 -4.01 -41.61
C LEU A 262 -88.00 -3.90 -42.92
N PRO A 263 -89.27 -4.40 -43.03
CA PRO A 263 -89.97 -5.56 -42.43
C PRO A 263 -90.83 -6.43 -43.42
N SER A 264 -91.35 -7.56 -42.89
CA SER A 264 -92.59 -8.31 -43.21
C SER A 264 -92.86 -8.92 -44.60
N HIS A 265 -93.09 -10.25 -44.66
CA HIS A 265 -94.34 -10.89 -45.16
C HIS A 265 -94.22 -12.44 -45.16
N HIS A 266 -95.28 -13.09 -44.68
CA HIS A 266 -95.54 -14.54 -44.78
C HIS A 266 -96.11 -14.88 -46.17
N PRO A 267 -96.00 -16.15 -46.63
CA PRO A 267 -97.22 -16.87 -47.02
C PRO A 267 -97.26 -18.34 -46.58
N ASP A 268 -98.47 -18.88 -46.67
CA ASP A 268 -99.08 -20.07 -46.06
C ASP A 268 -98.86 -21.44 -46.75
N ASN A 269 -99.29 -22.49 -46.03
CA ASN A 269 -99.88 -23.80 -46.45
C ASN A 269 -98.93 -24.96 -46.85
N GLN A 270 -99.06 -26.23 -46.38
CA GLN A 270 -100.19 -27.03 -45.81
C GLN A 270 -99.71 -28.27 -44.95
N VAL A 271 -100.32 -28.47 -43.75
CA VAL A 271 -101.02 -29.66 -43.12
C VAL A 271 -100.38 -31.10 -43.12
N PRO A 272 -100.69 -32.03 -42.17
CA PRO A 272 -100.43 -32.09 -40.71
C PRO A 272 -99.71 -33.38 -40.26
N ALA A 273 -99.03 -33.37 -39.11
CA ALA A 273 -98.69 -34.61 -38.39
C ALA A 273 -99.11 -34.52 -36.92
N VAL A 274 -100.17 -35.27 -36.62
CA VAL A 274 -100.63 -35.83 -35.33
C VAL A 274 -99.98 -35.28 -34.06
N GLN A 275 -100.79 -34.59 -33.26
CA GLN A 275 -100.49 -34.21 -31.88
C GLN A 275 -100.28 -35.46 -31.00
N PRO A 276 -99.24 -35.53 -30.16
CA PRO A 276 -99.35 -36.20 -28.88
C PRO A 276 -100.13 -35.30 -27.92
N PRO A 277 -100.87 -35.86 -26.95
CA PRO A 277 -101.77 -35.09 -26.10
C PRO A 277 -100.97 -34.01 -25.36
N ARG A 278 -101.36 -32.75 -25.54
CA ARG A 278 -100.94 -31.65 -24.67
C ARG A 278 -101.43 -31.98 -23.27
N ARG A 279 -100.56 -32.58 -22.45
CA ARG A 279 -100.69 -32.43 -21.01
C ARG A 279 -100.59 -30.95 -20.74
N ASN A 280 -101.70 -30.36 -20.33
CA ASN A 280 -101.78 -29.01 -19.83
C ASN A 280 -100.82 -28.95 -18.63
N ARG A 281 -99.57 -28.53 -18.86
CA ARG A 281 -98.67 -28.20 -17.76
C ARG A 281 -99.19 -26.88 -17.22
N GLU A 282 -100.08 -27.03 -16.28
CA GLU A 282 -100.73 -25.99 -15.51
C GLU A 282 -99.72 -25.22 -14.65
N TYR A 283 -98.46 -25.67 -14.61
CA TYR A 283 -97.37 -25.08 -13.83
C TYR A 283 -96.08 -24.94 -14.65
N ASN A 284 -95.36 -23.82 -14.50
CA ASN A 284 -94.07 -23.56 -15.13
C ASN A 284 -93.10 -22.83 -14.18
N TRP A 285 -91.81 -22.93 -14.44
CA TRP A 285 -90.80 -22.14 -13.74
C TRP A 285 -90.90 -20.67 -14.16
N LYS A 286 -90.90 -19.76 -13.20
CA LYS A 286 -90.88 -18.32 -13.43
C LYS A 286 -89.83 -17.66 -12.53
N GLN A 287 -89.10 -16.70 -13.08
CA GLN A 287 -88.20 -15.86 -12.30
C GLN A 287 -89.03 -14.92 -11.44
N ILE A 288 -88.90 -15.06 -10.12
CA ILE A 288 -89.65 -14.24 -9.16
C ILE A 288 -88.82 -13.06 -8.62
N GLY A 289 -87.49 -13.14 -8.73
CA GLY A 289 -86.57 -12.12 -8.26
C GLY A 289 -85.12 -12.54 -8.43
N THR A 290 -84.22 -11.84 -7.75
CA THR A 290 -82.78 -12.13 -7.72
C THR A 290 -82.32 -12.27 -6.27
N THR A 291 -81.21 -12.97 -6.04
CA THR A 291 -80.56 -12.99 -4.73
C THR A 291 -80.00 -11.62 -4.38
N GLU A 292 -79.72 -11.39 -3.10
CA GLU A 292 -78.93 -10.22 -2.69
C GLU A 292 -77.56 -10.23 -3.38
N CYS A 293 -77.08 -9.03 -3.72
CA CYS A 293 -75.80 -8.87 -4.40
C CYS A 293 -74.64 -9.17 -3.44
N THR A 294 -73.61 -9.88 -3.91
CA THR A 294 -72.45 -10.28 -3.07
C THR A 294 -71.67 -9.11 -2.47
N VAL A 295 -71.66 -7.96 -3.13
CA VAL A 295 -71.03 -6.73 -2.63
C VAL A 295 -71.95 -5.54 -2.81
N THR A 296 -71.79 -4.55 -1.95
CA THR A 296 -72.59 -3.31 -2.00
C THR A 296 -72.10 -2.34 -3.08
N CYS A 297 -70.90 -2.49 -3.62
CA CYS A 297 -70.30 -1.63 -4.66
C CYS A 297 -69.14 -2.36 -5.36
N GLY A 298 -68.68 -1.85 -6.51
CA GLY A 298 -67.45 -2.33 -7.15
C GLY A 298 -67.61 -3.61 -7.99
N LYS A 299 -68.83 -3.92 -8.46
CA LYS A 299 -69.25 -5.13 -9.20
C LYS A 299 -69.36 -6.38 -8.32
N GLY A 300 -70.60 -6.69 -7.96
CA GLY A 300 -70.99 -7.95 -7.36
C GLY A 300 -71.73 -8.85 -8.32
N SER A 301 -72.15 -9.98 -7.78
CA SER A 301 -72.81 -11.05 -8.49
C SER A 301 -74.14 -11.34 -7.82
N GLN A 302 -75.21 -11.48 -8.60
CA GLN A 302 -76.51 -11.94 -8.14
C GLN A 302 -77.00 -13.07 -9.05
N TYR A 303 -77.88 -13.91 -8.52
CA TYR A 303 -78.43 -15.06 -9.23
C TYR A 303 -79.95 -14.92 -9.34
N PRO A 304 -80.55 -15.20 -10.50
CA PRO A 304 -82.01 -15.21 -10.65
C PRO A 304 -82.63 -16.37 -9.86
N ILE A 305 -83.67 -16.07 -9.08
CA ILE A 305 -84.41 -17.05 -8.28
C ILE A 305 -85.62 -17.51 -9.08
N PHE A 306 -85.64 -18.81 -9.42
CA PHE A 306 -86.75 -19.46 -10.11
C PHE A 306 -87.62 -20.26 -9.13
N ARG A 307 -88.93 -19.99 -9.14
CA ARG A 307 -89.94 -20.75 -8.41
C ARG A 307 -90.96 -21.37 -9.36
N CYS A 308 -91.56 -22.46 -8.93
CA CYS A 308 -92.65 -23.10 -9.66
C CYS A 308 -93.95 -22.31 -9.42
N VAL A 309 -94.62 -21.87 -10.49
CA VAL A 309 -95.88 -21.12 -10.40
C VAL A 309 -96.95 -21.75 -11.27
N ASN A 310 -98.22 -21.57 -10.87
CA ASN A 310 -99.35 -21.90 -11.74
C ASN A 310 -99.37 -20.94 -12.94
N ARG A 311 -99.52 -21.50 -14.13
CA ARG A 311 -99.48 -20.79 -15.41
C ARG A 311 -100.64 -19.80 -15.59
N ASN A 312 -101.78 -20.04 -14.94
CA ASN A 312 -102.99 -19.22 -15.07
C ASN A 312 -103.14 -18.23 -13.91
N THR A 313 -102.87 -18.65 -12.67
CA THR A 313 -103.04 -17.80 -11.48
C THR A 313 -101.76 -17.09 -11.03
N HIS A 314 -100.59 -17.48 -11.56
CA HIS A 314 -99.26 -17.02 -11.15
C HIS A 314 -98.92 -17.22 -9.66
N GLU A 315 -99.69 -18.04 -8.95
CA GLU A 315 -99.43 -18.37 -7.55
C GLU A 315 -98.26 -19.35 -7.42
N GLU A 316 -97.42 -19.12 -6.41
CA GLU A 316 -96.30 -19.99 -6.07
C GLU A 316 -96.82 -21.33 -5.54
N VAL A 317 -96.33 -22.41 -6.14
CA VAL A 317 -96.62 -23.77 -5.73
C VAL A 317 -95.32 -24.50 -5.42
N SER A 318 -95.42 -25.68 -4.80
CA SER A 318 -94.25 -26.49 -4.48
C SER A 318 -93.40 -26.83 -5.72
N ASP A 319 -92.08 -26.72 -5.59
CA ASP A 319 -91.08 -27.03 -6.64
C ASP A 319 -91.26 -28.43 -7.26
N ASN A 320 -91.85 -29.39 -6.53
CA ASN A 320 -92.09 -30.76 -6.99
C ASN A 320 -93.21 -30.89 -8.03
N VAL A 321 -94.03 -29.84 -8.19
CA VAL A 321 -95.15 -29.81 -9.15
C VAL A 321 -94.67 -29.40 -10.54
N CYS A 322 -93.58 -28.63 -10.63
CA CYS A 322 -92.91 -28.32 -11.89
C CYS A 322 -91.90 -29.42 -12.25
N ASP A 323 -91.66 -29.59 -13.55
CA ASP A 323 -90.66 -30.54 -14.03
C ASP A 323 -89.24 -30.01 -13.77
N SER A 324 -88.49 -30.73 -12.93
CA SER A 324 -87.12 -30.39 -12.56
C SER A 324 -86.16 -30.34 -13.74
N SER A 325 -86.40 -31.12 -14.81
CA SER A 325 -85.58 -31.09 -16.04
C SER A 325 -85.73 -29.79 -16.84
N THR A 326 -86.77 -29.02 -16.56
CA THR A 326 -87.05 -27.72 -17.20
C THR A 326 -86.71 -26.53 -16.31
N LYS A 327 -86.13 -26.76 -15.12
CA LYS A 327 -85.70 -25.68 -14.21
C LYS A 327 -84.52 -24.94 -14.84
N PRO A 328 -84.63 -23.63 -15.11
CA PRO A 328 -83.52 -22.86 -15.65
C PRO A 328 -82.33 -22.86 -14.69
N ILE A 329 -81.12 -22.92 -15.24
CA ILE A 329 -79.87 -22.80 -14.48
C ILE A 329 -79.69 -21.31 -14.15
N PRO A 330 -79.54 -20.91 -12.87
CA PRO A 330 -79.26 -19.52 -12.53
C PRO A 330 -77.88 -19.11 -13.07
N GLU A 331 -77.88 -18.24 -14.09
CA GLU A 331 -76.65 -17.63 -14.60
C GLU A 331 -76.26 -16.41 -13.75
N GLU A 332 -74.97 -16.16 -13.63
CA GLU A 332 -74.44 -15.06 -12.83
C GLU A 332 -74.70 -13.72 -13.54
N GLU A 333 -75.48 -12.84 -12.91
CA GLU A 333 -75.74 -11.49 -13.39
C GLU A 333 -74.94 -10.46 -12.59
N PRO A 334 -74.29 -9.47 -13.25
CA PRO A 334 -73.55 -8.44 -12.54
C PRO A 334 -74.49 -7.43 -11.87
N CYS A 335 -74.26 -7.15 -10.59
CA CYS A 335 -75.00 -6.16 -9.79
C CYS A 335 -74.04 -5.14 -9.16
N ASN A 336 -74.59 -4.01 -8.69
CA ASN A 336 -73.85 -2.93 -8.00
C ASN A 336 -72.56 -2.48 -8.71
N LEU A 337 -72.70 -2.08 -9.98
CA LEU A 337 -71.60 -1.63 -10.85
C LEU A 337 -71.03 -0.25 -10.51
N PHE A 338 -71.60 0.45 -9.54
CA PHE A 338 -71.13 1.76 -9.12
C PHE A 338 -69.83 1.64 -8.31
N PRO A 339 -68.93 2.65 -8.40
CA PRO A 339 -67.67 2.62 -7.69
C PRO A 339 -67.88 2.68 -6.17
N CYS A 340 -67.02 1.99 -5.44
CA CYS A 340 -66.98 2.10 -3.99
C CYS A 340 -66.48 3.48 -3.54
N PRO A 341 -66.77 3.90 -2.30
CA PRO A 341 -66.14 5.07 -1.69
C PRO A 341 -64.62 4.97 -1.73
N ALA A 342 -63.94 6.10 -1.94
CA ALA A 342 -62.49 6.14 -1.97
C ALA A 342 -61.91 5.98 -0.54
N TYR A 343 -60.78 5.28 -0.42
CA TYR A 343 -60.12 5.00 0.86
C TYR A 343 -58.61 5.22 0.78
N TRP A 344 -57.99 5.42 1.94
CA TRP A 344 -56.53 5.50 2.06
C TRP A 344 -55.91 4.11 2.02
N ASP A 345 -55.13 3.85 0.97
CA ASP A 345 -54.26 2.70 0.84
C ASP A 345 -52.91 3.00 1.49
N ILE A 346 -52.53 2.19 2.49
CA ILE A 346 -51.37 2.41 3.35
C ILE A 346 -50.29 1.41 2.97
N GLY A 347 -49.18 1.91 2.43
CA GLY A 347 -48.00 1.10 2.12
C GLY A 347 -47.18 0.75 3.37
N GLU A 348 -46.19 -0.11 3.17
CA GLU A 348 -45.25 -0.52 4.22
C GLU A 348 -44.29 0.62 4.62
N TRP A 349 -43.76 0.55 5.84
CA TRP A 349 -42.73 1.47 6.32
C TRP A 349 -41.39 1.19 5.62
N SER A 350 -40.68 2.26 5.28
CA SER A 350 -39.30 2.21 4.81
C SER A 350 -38.36 1.71 5.91
N GLU A 351 -37.14 1.36 5.52
CA GLU A 351 -36.05 1.22 6.48
C GLU A 351 -35.87 2.50 7.32
N CYS A 352 -35.43 2.33 8.56
CA CYS A 352 -35.19 3.43 9.47
C CYS A 352 -33.99 4.26 8.97
N SER A 353 -34.10 5.58 8.98
CA SER A 353 -33.05 6.52 8.55
C SER A 353 -31.73 6.41 9.34
N LYS A 354 -31.72 5.72 10.47
CA LYS A 354 -30.53 5.42 11.26
C LYS A 354 -30.46 3.93 11.55
N THR A 355 -29.26 3.42 11.80
CA THR A 355 -29.00 2.02 12.18
C THR A 355 -28.96 1.79 13.70
N CYS A 356 -28.83 2.86 14.50
CA CYS A 356 -28.92 2.84 15.97
C CYS A 356 -29.62 4.10 16.49
N GLY A 357 -30.21 4.02 17.67
CA GLY A 357 -30.89 5.13 18.35
C GLY A 357 -32.22 5.54 17.71
N LEU A 358 -32.59 6.80 17.92
CA LEU A 358 -33.82 7.42 17.41
C LEU A 358 -33.66 7.80 15.93
N GLY A 359 -34.42 7.15 15.05
CA GLY A 359 -34.54 7.48 13.63
C GLY A 359 -35.98 7.77 13.21
N MET A 360 -36.16 8.07 11.93
CA MET A 360 -37.46 8.22 11.27
C MET A 360 -37.62 7.20 10.13
N GLN A 361 -38.84 6.70 9.95
CA GLN A 361 -39.27 5.83 8.85
C GLN A 361 -40.46 6.46 8.11
N HIS A 362 -40.56 6.21 6.81
CA HIS A 362 -41.56 6.81 5.92
C HIS A 362 -42.40 5.73 5.24
N ARG A 363 -43.69 5.97 4.99
CA ARG A 363 -44.55 5.06 4.21
C ARG A 363 -45.35 5.81 3.15
N GLN A 364 -45.71 5.12 2.08
CA GLN A 364 -46.58 5.67 1.05
C GLN A 364 -48.05 5.59 1.47
N VAL A 365 -48.81 6.66 1.24
CA VAL A 365 -50.26 6.71 1.49
C VAL A 365 -50.94 7.25 0.24
N LEU A 366 -51.75 6.41 -0.41
CA LEU A 366 -52.38 6.71 -1.70
C LEU A 366 -53.91 6.65 -1.56
N CYS A 367 -54.64 7.62 -2.12
CA CYS A 367 -56.10 7.54 -2.17
C CYS A 367 -56.50 6.61 -3.33
N ARG A 368 -57.20 5.51 -3.04
CA ARG A 368 -57.64 4.54 -4.05
C ARG A 368 -59.15 4.41 -4.06
N GLN A 369 -59.69 4.10 -5.23
CA GLN A 369 -61.12 3.87 -5.42
C GLN A 369 -61.33 2.62 -6.28
N MET A 370 -62.22 1.73 -5.82
CA MET A 370 -62.56 0.50 -6.54
C MET A 370 -63.68 0.76 -7.52
N TYR A 371 -63.42 0.47 -8.79
CA TYR A 371 -64.40 0.46 -9.88
C TYR A 371 -64.66 -0.99 -10.30
N ALA A 372 -65.78 -1.22 -11.00
CA ALA A 372 -66.24 -2.54 -11.44
C ALA A 372 -65.19 -3.46 -12.09
N ASN A 373 -64.13 -2.92 -12.69
CA ASN A 373 -63.09 -3.68 -13.39
C ASN A 373 -61.67 -3.44 -12.87
N ARG A 374 -61.42 -2.44 -12.03
CA ARG A 374 -60.07 -2.07 -11.55
C ARG A 374 -60.11 -1.14 -10.35
N THR A 375 -59.11 -1.27 -9.49
CA THR A 375 -58.80 -0.30 -8.44
C THR A 375 -57.80 0.71 -8.98
N LEU A 376 -58.15 1.99 -8.92
CA LEU A 376 -57.30 3.08 -9.40
C LEU A 376 -56.87 3.99 -8.25
N ALA A 377 -55.66 4.53 -8.36
CA ALA A 377 -55.26 5.68 -7.57
C ALA A 377 -56.00 6.91 -8.08
N VAL A 378 -56.74 7.56 -7.18
CA VAL A 378 -57.51 8.77 -7.46
C VAL A 378 -56.87 9.96 -6.75
N GLN A 379 -57.34 11.15 -7.06
CA GLN A 379 -56.82 12.36 -6.45
C GLN A 379 -57.09 12.38 -4.93
N PRO A 380 -56.17 12.92 -4.11
CA PRO A 380 -56.27 12.90 -2.64
C PRO A 380 -57.55 13.49 -2.05
N HIS A 381 -58.20 14.44 -2.75
CA HIS A 381 -59.43 15.08 -2.28
C HIS A 381 -60.61 14.09 -2.15
N ASN A 382 -60.62 12.99 -2.92
CA ASN A 382 -61.68 11.98 -2.83
C ASN A 382 -61.69 11.27 -1.46
N CYS A 383 -60.56 11.25 -0.75
CA CYS A 383 -60.41 10.66 0.58
C CYS A 383 -60.41 11.70 1.71
N GLN A 384 -60.73 12.98 1.45
CA GLN A 384 -60.66 14.06 2.44
C GLN A 384 -61.63 13.86 3.62
N HIS A 385 -62.73 13.12 3.39
CA HIS A 385 -63.69 12.74 4.41
C HIS A 385 -63.14 11.69 5.41
N LEU A 386 -61.95 11.13 5.14
CA LEU A 386 -61.25 10.18 5.98
C LEU A 386 -59.99 10.83 6.55
N GLU A 387 -59.70 10.56 7.82
CA GLU A 387 -58.47 11.03 8.45
C GLU A 387 -57.24 10.48 7.69
N LYS A 388 -56.33 11.38 7.30
CA LYS A 388 -55.16 11.01 6.52
C LYS A 388 -54.14 10.31 7.44
N PRO A 389 -53.75 9.05 7.12
CA PRO A 389 -52.75 8.34 7.91
C PRO A 389 -51.39 9.04 7.93
N GLU A 390 -50.66 8.87 9.04
CA GLU A 390 -49.30 9.39 9.19
C GLU A 390 -48.38 8.84 8.10
N THR A 391 -47.59 9.71 7.47
CA THR A 391 -46.63 9.32 6.42
C THR A 391 -45.21 9.17 6.95
N ALA A 392 -44.96 9.59 8.20
CA ALA A 392 -43.68 9.48 8.88
C ALA A 392 -43.93 9.08 10.34
N SER A 393 -43.08 8.20 10.87
CA SER A 393 -43.12 7.77 12.27
C SER A 393 -41.71 7.61 12.82
N THR A 394 -41.54 7.69 14.15
CA THR A 394 -40.25 7.48 14.81
C THR A 394 -39.97 5.99 14.97
N CYS A 395 -38.73 5.58 14.68
CA CYS A 395 -38.22 4.24 14.93
C CYS A 395 -37.15 4.30 16.02
N GLN A 396 -37.26 3.43 17.03
CA GLN A 396 -36.29 3.30 18.12
C GLN A 396 -35.49 2.00 17.94
N LEU A 397 -34.24 2.14 17.50
CA LEU A 397 -33.30 1.02 17.40
C LEU A 397 -32.43 0.92 18.67
N LYS A 398 -31.49 -0.05 18.69
CA LYS A 398 -30.56 -0.23 19.82
C LYS A 398 -29.84 1.08 20.15
N ILE A 399 -29.59 1.34 21.44
CA ILE A 399 -28.88 2.52 21.94
C ILE A 399 -27.46 2.51 21.36
N CYS A 400 -27.02 3.64 20.78
CA CYS A 400 -25.69 3.76 20.18
C CYS A 400 -24.60 3.76 21.28
N SER A 401 -23.44 3.18 21.00
CA SER A 401 -22.25 3.24 21.85
C SER A 401 -21.66 4.67 21.89
N GLU A 402 -21.02 5.02 23.00
CA GLU A 402 -20.53 6.38 23.28
C GLU A 402 -19.05 6.35 23.71
N TRP A 403 -18.31 7.42 23.40
CA TRP A 403 -16.94 7.60 23.85
C TRP A 403 -16.90 8.07 25.30
N GLN A 404 -16.13 7.37 26.15
CA GLN A 404 -15.93 7.76 27.54
C GLN A 404 -14.44 7.93 27.87
N ILE A 405 -14.15 9.01 28.61
CA ILE A 405 -12.82 9.28 29.17
C ILE A 405 -12.69 8.50 30.48
N ARG A 406 -11.73 7.57 30.54
CA ARG A 406 -11.52 6.67 31.71
C ARG A 406 -10.57 7.25 32.74
N THR A 407 -9.62 8.07 32.29
CA THR A 407 -8.59 8.65 33.15
C THR A 407 -8.46 10.15 32.96
N GLU A 408 -7.96 10.80 34.00
CA GLU A 408 -7.39 12.14 33.87
C GLU A 408 -6.12 12.12 33.01
N TRP A 409 -5.65 13.30 32.62
CA TRP A 409 -4.39 13.45 31.89
C TRP A 409 -3.19 13.00 32.72
N THR A 410 -2.26 12.28 32.09
CA THR A 410 -0.95 11.98 32.69
C THR A 410 -0.12 13.27 32.88
N PRO A 411 0.90 13.24 33.75
CA PRO A 411 1.95 14.26 33.75
C PRO A 411 2.58 14.42 32.36
N CYS A 412 3.15 15.59 32.08
CA CYS A 412 3.82 15.86 30.81
C CYS A 412 5.01 14.89 30.63
N SER A 413 5.19 14.36 29.42
CA SER A 413 6.26 13.40 29.11
C SER A 413 7.68 13.95 29.30
N VAL A 414 7.84 15.27 29.40
CA VAL A 414 9.12 15.95 29.56
C VAL A 414 9.11 16.90 30.76
N PRO A 415 10.25 17.12 31.44
CA PRO A 415 10.35 18.05 32.57
C PRO A 415 10.46 19.52 32.15
N CYS A 416 10.87 19.79 30.91
CA CYS A 416 10.92 21.11 30.28
C CYS A 416 10.71 20.96 28.76
N GLY A 417 10.31 22.03 28.08
CA GLY A 417 10.06 22.04 26.65
C GLY A 417 8.71 21.44 26.28
N VAL A 418 8.55 21.13 25.00
CA VAL A 418 7.30 20.58 24.44
C VAL A 418 7.29 19.07 24.63
N GLY A 419 6.29 18.58 25.35
CA GLY A 419 6.00 17.16 25.51
C GLY A 419 4.54 16.85 25.21
N GLN A 420 4.13 15.64 25.56
CA GLN A 420 2.76 15.18 25.41
C GLN A 420 2.24 14.65 26.74
N LYS A 421 0.98 14.91 27.01
CA LYS A 421 0.20 14.24 28.05
C LYS A 421 -0.85 13.38 27.36
N THR A 422 -1.10 12.21 27.92
CA THR A 422 -2.02 11.21 27.36
C THR A 422 -3.13 10.89 28.35
N ARG A 423 -4.31 10.50 27.88
CA ARG A 423 -5.42 10.00 28.71
C ARG A 423 -6.11 8.84 28.01
N ASP A 424 -6.75 7.96 28.77
CA ASP A 424 -7.44 6.80 28.23
C ASP A 424 -8.87 7.16 27.78
N VAL A 425 -9.18 6.87 26.52
CA VAL A 425 -10.48 7.12 25.88
C VAL A 425 -10.95 5.82 25.24
N LYS A 426 -12.12 5.33 25.65
CA LYS A 426 -12.67 4.04 25.20
C LYS A 426 -14.09 4.17 24.71
N CYS A 427 -14.43 3.44 23.65
CA CYS A 427 -15.79 3.25 23.22
C CYS A 427 -16.51 2.30 24.18
N ILE A 428 -17.64 2.73 24.74
CA ILE A 428 -18.43 1.93 25.67
C ILE A 428 -19.82 1.62 25.12
N SER A 429 -20.24 0.38 25.34
CA SER A 429 -21.58 -0.11 25.05
C SER A 429 -22.60 0.40 26.07
N ASN A 430 -23.89 0.22 25.77
CA ASN A 430 -25.01 0.52 26.66
C ASN A 430 -24.99 -0.26 27.99
N ILE A 431 -24.17 -1.30 28.10
CA ILE A 431 -24.02 -2.15 29.30
C ILE A 431 -22.76 -1.74 30.11
N GLY A 432 -21.95 -0.80 29.60
CA GLY A 432 -20.70 -0.33 30.21
C GLY A 432 -19.45 -1.10 29.79
N ASP A 433 -19.62 -2.12 28.94
CA ASP A 433 -18.54 -2.91 28.37
C ASP A 433 -17.76 -2.09 27.34
N ILE A 434 -16.45 -2.34 27.26
CA ILE A 434 -15.58 -1.74 26.24
C ILE A 434 -15.79 -2.53 24.95
N VAL A 435 -16.27 -1.84 23.93
CA VAL A 435 -16.51 -2.40 22.60
C VAL A 435 -15.47 -1.88 21.62
N ASP A 436 -15.50 -2.38 20.39
CA ASP A 436 -14.59 -1.91 19.35
C ASP A 436 -14.83 -0.42 19.03
N ASP A 437 -13.75 0.30 18.74
CA ASP A 437 -13.77 1.74 18.43
C ASP A 437 -14.66 2.07 17.24
N GLU A 438 -14.84 1.12 16.29
CA GLU A 438 -15.69 1.25 15.11
C GLU A 438 -17.18 1.30 15.44
N GLU A 439 -17.61 0.77 16.59
CA GLU A 439 -19.00 0.85 17.02
C GLU A 439 -19.37 2.29 17.40
N CYS A 440 -18.40 3.08 17.88
CA CYS A 440 -18.59 4.48 18.20
C CYS A 440 -18.37 5.39 17.00
N ASN A 441 -19.04 6.54 16.99
CA ASN A 441 -18.81 7.53 15.95
C ASN A 441 -17.41 8.16 16.08
N MET A 442 -16.50 7.76 15.19
CA MET A 442 -15.12 8.25 15.16
C MET A 442 -14.98 9.77 15.03
N LYS A 443 -15.97 10.48 14.47
CA LYS A 443 -15.96 11.96 14.40
C LYS A 443 -16.12 12.64 15.75
N LEU A 444 -16.66 11.93 16.74
CA LEU A 444 -16.90 12.42 18.09
C LEU A 444 -15.85 11.91 19.09
N ARG A 445 -14.82 11.18 18.63
CA ARG A 445 -13.78 10.64 19.50
C ARG A 445 -13.01 11.76 20.20
N PRO A 446 -13.04 11.82 21.55
CA PRO A 446 -12.23 12.78 22.31
C PRO A 446 -10.74 12.58 22.06
N THR A 447 -9.95 13.65 22.13
CA THR A 447 -8.49 13.57 22.01
C THR A 447 -7.90 12.78 23.18
N ASP A 448 -7.10 11.77 22.87
CA ASP A 448 -6.34 10.92 23.81
C ASP A 448 -4.92 11.44 24.05
N ILE A 449 -4.45 12.38 23.22
CA ILE A 449 -3.13 13.00 23.29
C ILE A 449 -3.28 14.52 23.21
N GLU A 450 -2.62 15.24 24.10
CA GLU A 450 -2.55 16.70 24.08
C GLU A 450 -1.10 17.15 24.31
N ASN A 451 -0.68 18.19 23.60
CA ASN A 451 0.66 18.77 23.76
C ASN A 451 0.71 19.60 25.05
N CYS A 452 1.79 19.45 25.81
CA CYS A 452 2.10 20.26 26.99
C CYS A 452 3.41 21.00 26.77
N ASP A 453 3.45 22.29 27.13
CA ASP A 453 4.67 23.09 27.13
C ASP A 453 5.07 23.36 28.58
N MET A 454 6.16 22.74 29.03
CA MET A 454 6.73 22.91 30.36
C MET A 454 7.70 24.11 30.44
N GLY A 455 7.66 24.99 29.43
CA GLY A 455 8.49 26.18 29.33
C GLY A 455 9.82 25.89 28.64
N SER A 456 10.56 26.95 28.32
CA SER A 456 11.85 26.81 27.64
C SER A 456 12.86 26.03 28.48
N CYS A 457 13.42 24.95 27.92
CA CYS A 457 14.56 24.29 28.54
C CYS A 457 15.76 25.25 28.60
N ALA A 458 16.44 25.28 29.74
CA ALA A 458 17.62 26.12 29.92
C ALA A 458 18.74 25.66 28.96
N LYS A 459 19.21 26.58 28.11
CA LYS A 459 20.45 26.44 27.33
C LYS A 459 21.59 27.01 28.16
N SER A 460 22.29 26.17 28.91
CA SER A 460 23.39 26.61 29.77
C SER A 460 24.47 25.53 29.89
N TRP A 461 25.61 25.91 30.44
CA TRP A 461 26.67 24.97 30.78
C TRP A 461 26.22 24.12 31.96
N PHE A 462 26.08 22.81 31.74
CA PHE A 462 25.86 21.85 32.80
C PHE A 462 27.23 21.43 33.34
N LEU A 463 27.36 21.53 34.66
CA LEU A 463 28.59 21.27 35.39
C LEU A 463 28.32 20.05 36.28
N THR A 464 29.20 19.06 36.25
CA THR A 464 29.26 18.14 37.39
C THR A 464 29.90 18.84 38.58
N GLU A 465 29.68 18.29 39.77
CA GLU A 465 30.52 18.62 40.92
C GLU A 465 31.99 18.32 40.59
N TRP A 466 32.89 19.03 41.27
CA TRP A 466 34.32 18.78 41.18
C TRP A 466 34.65 17.38 41.68
N SER A 467 35.69 16.76 41.11
CA SER A 467 36.20 15.50 41.63
C SER A 467 36.47 15.61 43.14
N ASP A 468 35.90 14.69 43.92
CA ASP A 468 36.03 14.69 45.39
C ASP A 468 37.49 14.58 45.87
N ARG A 469 38.37 14.09 45.00
CA ARG A 469 39.80 13.95 45.23
C ARG A 469 40.58 14.86 44.29
N CYS A 470 41.66 15.44 44.81
CA CYS A 470 42.67 16.13 44.02
C CYS A 470 43.43 15.07 43.18
N SER A 471 43.94 15.44 42.00
CA SER A 471 44.73 14.55 41.15
C SER A 471 45.98 13.98 41.83
N VAL A 472 46.42 14.59 42.93
CA VAL A 472 47.56 14.16 43.76
C VAL A 472 47.12 13.92 45.20
N GLU A 473 47.74 12.95 45.87
CA GLU A 473 47.44 12.60 47.27
C GLU A 473 48.06 13.58 48.29
N CYS A 474 49.04 14.38 47.88
CA CYS A 474 49.69 15.42 48.67
C CYS A 474 50.38 16.42 47.73
N GLY A 475 50.55 17.67 48.16
CA GLY A 475 51.05 18.79 47.35
C GLY A 475 50.01 19.37 46.39
N GLU A 476 50.47 20.23 45.47
CA GLU A 476 49.62 20.89 44.47
C GLU A 476 49.18 19.91 43.36
N GLY A 477 47.88 19.89 43.08
CA GLY A 477 47.27 19.17 41.98
C GLY A 477 46.02 19.87 41.47
N VAL A 478 45.20 19.14 40.72
CA VAL A 478 43.98 19.68 40.10
C VAL A 478 42.77 18.79 40.38
N ARG A 479 41.62 19.41 40.64
CA ARG A 479 40.31 18.76 40.59
C ARG A 479 39.72 18.96 39.21
N THR A 480 39.10 17.93 38.68
CA THR A 480 38.46 17.95 37.35
C THR A 480 36.96 17.86 37.50
N ARG A 481 36.20 18.54 36.65
CA ARG A 481 34.75 18.37 36.51
C ARG A 481 34.38 18.25 35.05
N SER A 482 33.26 17.59 34.76
CA SER A 482 32.73 17.55 33.40
C SER A 482 31.90 18.81 33.13
N VAL A 483 32.15 19.45 32.00
CA VAL A 483 31.42 20.64 31.55
C VAL A 483 30.80 20.31 30.20
N VAL A 484 29.47 20.22 30.15
CA VAL A 484 28.73 19.83 28.95
C VAL A 484 27.72 20.91 28.60
N CYS A 485 27.74 21.37 27.34
CA CYS A 485 26.66 22.18 26.79
C CYS A 485 25.55 21.23 26.34
N LEU A 486 24.42 21.23 27.04
CA LEU A 486 23.25 20.46 26.63
C LEU A 486 22.21 21.42 26.07
N THR A 487 21.73 21.12 24.87
CA THR A 487 20.56 21.80 24.28
C THR A 487 19.55 20.71 23.94
N ASN A 488 18.37 20.76 24.57
CA ASN A 488 17.19 19.96 24.22
C ASN A 488 17.44 18.46 23.96
N HIS A 489 17.90 17.71 24.97
CA HIS A 489 17.91 16.23 25.03
C HIS A 489 18.60 15.44 23.89
N ILE A 490 19.29 16.08 22.94
CA ILE A 490 20.02 15.41 21.85
C ILE A 490 21.49 15.85 21.86
N SER A 491 22.38 14.87 21.93
CA SER A 491 23.81 15.01 22.22
C SER A 491 24.71 15.12 20.98
N SER A 492 24.32 15.86 19.94
CA SER A 492 25.26 16.17 18.85
C SER A 492 24.89 17.37 17.98
N LEU A 493 25.91 18.20 17.71
CA LEU A 493 26.03 19.37 16.81
C LEU A 493 25.75 20.77 17.42
N PRO A 494 26.45 21.81 16.95
CA PRO A 494 27.79 22.27 17.30
C PRO A 494 27.79 23.31 18.45
N LEU A 495 28.99 23.63 18.96
CA LEU A 495 29.31 24.50 20.12
C LEU A 495 28.79 25.97 20.06
N GLU A 496 27.94 26.35 19.12
CA GLU A 496 27.52 27.76 18.90
C GLU A 496 26.35 28.22 19.78
N GLY A 497 25.76 27.33 20.60
CA GLY A 497 24.55 27.63 21.38
C GLY A 497 24.75 27.99 22.87
N CYS A 498 25.92 27.70 23.45
CA CYS A 498 26.25 28.07 24.83
C CYS A 498 27.17 29.29 24.82
N GLY A 499 26.86 30.31 25.63
CA GLY A 499 27.55 31.62 25.62
C GLY A 499 29.09 31.53 25.58
N ASN A 500 29.71 32.56 25.00
CA ASN A 500 31.10 32.61 24.49
C ASN A 500 32.24 32.23 25.46
N THR A 501 31.96 31.93 26.73
CA THR A 501 32.99 31.56 27.73
C THR A 501 32.66 30.21 28.37
N LYS A 502 33.31 29.15 27.88
CA LYS A 502 33.28 27.81 28.47
C LYS A 502 33.84 27.84 29.90
N PRO A 503 33.09 27.40 30.92
CA PRO A 503 33.59 27.29 32.30
C PRO A 503 34.78 26.33 32.40
N SER A 504 35.70 26.60 33.32
CA SER A 504 36.90 25.76 33.51
C SER A 504 36.55 24.34 33.94
N GLU A 505 37.17 23.35 33.30
CA GLU A 505 37.09 21.93 33.65
C GLU A 505 38.11 21.52 34.72
N THR A 506 39.03 22.42 35.07
CA THR A 506 40.13 22.19 36.03
C THR A 506 40.22 23.31 37.06
N MET A 507 40.43 22.94 38.32
CA MET A 507 40.67 23.85 39.44
C MET A 507 41.87 23.36 40.26
N SER A 508 42.75 24.26 40.69
CA SER A 508 43.90 23.92 41.55
C SER A 508 43.46 23.51 42.96
N CYS A 509 44.12 22.49 43.51
CA CYS A 509 43.97 22.04 44.89
C CYS A 509 45.36 21.77 45.49
N ASP A 510 45.53 22.01 46.79
CA ASP A 510 46.73 21.61 47.53
C ASP A 510 46.31 20.66 48.65
N ASN A 511 46.87 19.45 48.65
CA ASN A 511 46.58 18.40 49.63
C ASN A 511 47.61 18.34 50.78
N GLY A 512 48.39 19.42 50.98
CA GLY A 512 49.31 19.54 52.12
C GLY A 512 50.65 18.82 51.92
N PRO A 513 51.62 18.98 52.83
CA PRO A 513 53.00 18.55 52.61
C PRO A 513 53.15 17.02 52.58
N CYS A 514 53.75 16.51 51.49
CA CYS A 514 54.07 15.09 51.28
C CYS A 514 55.18 14.62 52.22
N GLN A 515 54.86 14.00 53.35
CA GLN A 515 55.87 13.45 54.26
C GLN A 515 55.89 11.90 54.24
N GLY A 516 56.91 11.36 53.56
CA GLY A 516 57.61 10.09 53.85
C GLY A 516 56.81 8.82 54.16
N LYS A 517 55.75 8.50 53.40
CA LYS A 517 55.00 7.25 53.57
C LYS A 517 55.63 6.10 52.78
N VAL A 518 55.78 4.94 53.43
CA VAL A 518 56.18 3.67 52.81
C VAL A 518 54.94 2.89 52.39
N GLU A 519 54.94 2.30 51.20
CA GLU A 519 53.79 1.55 50.66
C GLU A 519 54.22 0.34 49.81
N TRP A 520 53.36 -0.69 49.75
CA TRP A 520 53.55 -1.82 48.84
C TRP A 520 53.20 -1.41 47.41
N PHE A 521 54.19 -1.39 46.54
CA PHE A 521 53.97 -1.24 45.10
C PHE A 521 53.77 -2.60 44.46
N ALA A 522 52.64 -2.77 43.78
CA ALA A 522 52.34 -3.95 42.99
C ALA A 522 52.40 -3.60 41.50
N GLY A 523 53.32 -4.23 40.77
CA GLY A 523 53.46 -4.06 39.33
C GLY A 523 52.29 -4.65 38.55
N SER A 524 52.33 -4.49 37.22
CA SER A 524 51.37 -5.12 36.33
C SER A 524 51.44 -6.65 36.40
N TRP A 525 50.31 -7.31 36.16
CA TRP A 525 50.25 -8.76 36.03
C TRP A 525 50.95 -9.21 34.75
N SER A 526 51.67 -10.33 34.84
CA SER A 526 52.24 -11.04 33.69
C SER A 526 51.15 -11.53 32.77
N GLN A 527 51.53 -11.98 31.56
CA GLN A 527 50.62 -12.77 30.74
C GLN A 527 50.15 -14.01 31.52
N CYS A 528 48.91 -14.43 31.26
CA CYS A 528 48.34 -15.62 31.87
C CYS A 528 49.18 -16.86 31.49
N SER A 529 49.38 -17.79 32.41
CA SER A 529 50.19 -19.00 32.18
C SER A 529 49.66 -19.93 31.09
N VAL A 530 48.45 -19.69 30.60
CA VAL A 530 47.76 -20.45 29.55
C VAL A 530 47.14 -19.48 28.55
N GLU A 531 46.94 -19.91 27.30
CA GLU A 531 46.31 -19.09 26.25
C GLU A 531 44.77 -19.17 26.26
N CYS A 532 44.20 -20.13 26.98
CA CYS A 532 42.76 -20.36 27.10
C CYS A 532 42.46 -21.24 28.34
N ASN A 533 41.21 -21.24 28.84
CA ASN A 533 40.80 -21.82 30.14
C ASN A 533 41.39 -21.10 31.38
N SER A 534 41.44 -21.80 32.54
CA SER A 534 41.93 -21.27 33.81
C SER A 534 43.45 -21.40 33.93
N GLY A 535 44.13 -20.28 34.11
CA GLY A 535 45.57 -20.22 34.41
C GLY A 535 45.86 -19.36 35.63
N THR A 536 47.14 -19.04 35.84
CA THR A 536 47.57 -18.07 36.84
C THR A 536 48.45 -17.01 36.22
N GLN A 537 48.35 -15.79 36.74
CA GLN A 537 49.21 -14.67 36.38
C GLN A 537 49.98 -14.21 37.62
N GLN A 538 51.21 -13.76 37.44
CA GLN A 538 52.11 -13.35 38.51
C GLN A 538 52.47 -11.87 38.38
N ARG A 539 52.77 -11.20 39.49
CA ARG A 539 53.26 -9.80 39.48
C ARG A 539 54.34 -9.58 40.51
N GLU A 540 55.18 -8.59 40.27
CA GLU A 540 56.15 -8.14 41.26
C GLU A 540 55.48 -7.27 42.33
N VAL A 541 55.83 -7.54 43.60
CA VAL A 541 55.36 -6.76 44.75
C VAL A 541 56.58 -6.38 45.57
N ILE A 542 56.89 -5.09 45.60
CA ILE A 542 58.08 -4.50 46.24
C ILE A 542 57.65 -3.38 47.20
N CYS A 543 58.41 -3.20 48.29
CA CYS A 543 58.17 -2.11 49.23
C CYS A 543 58.92 -0.88 48.74
N ILE A 544 58.21 0.24 48.58
CA ILE A 544 58.80 1.49 48.10
C ILE A 544 58.55 2.61 49.10
N ARG A 545 59.50 3.54 49.14
CA ARG A 545 59.37 4.81 49.86
C ARG A 545 59.21 5.91 48.83
N LYS A 546 58.12 6.66 48.92
CA LYS A 546 57.78 7.75 48.01
C LYS A 546 58.38 9.06 48.52
N THR A 547 59.36 9.60 47.81
CA THR A 547 59.92 10.94 48.03
C THR A 547 59.55 11.85 46.85
N MET A 548 59.70 13.18 47.00
CA MET A 548 59.30 14.15 45.96
C MET A 548 59.90 13.80 44.58
N GLY A 549 59.06 13.27 43.69
CA GLY A 549 59.41 12.93 42.31
C GLY A 549 60.22 11.64 42.11
N SER A 550 60.47 10.84 43.15
CA SER A 550 61.26 9.61 43.06
C SER A 550 60.73 8.51 43.98
N PHE A 551 60.82 7.26 43.52
CA PHE A 551 60.49 6.07 44.31
C PHE A 551 61.78 5.32 44.58
N THR A 552 62.11 5.09 45.85
CA THR A 552 63.25 4.26 46.22
C THR A 552 62.75 2.91 46.74
N MET A 553 63.28 1.82 46.18
CA MET A 553 63.04 0.48 46.72
C MET A 553 63.65 0.40 48.12
N VAL A 554 62.82 0.15 49.12
CA VAL A 554 63.25 -0.02 50.52
C VAL A 554 63.08 -1.47 50.94
N ASN A 555 63.64 -1.81 52.09
CA ASN A 555 63.60 -3.17 52.59
C ASN A 555 62.14 -3.61 52.82
N PRO A 556 61.71 -4.81 52.36
CA PRO A 556 60.37 -5.35 52.58
C PRO A 556 59.85 -5.30 54.03
N TYR A 557 60.73 -5.30 55.03
CA TYR A 557 60.34 -5.16 56.44
C TYR A 557 59.74 -3.78 56.78
N GLU A 558 60.06 -2.72 56.03
CA GLU A 558 59.50 -1.39 56.25
C GLU A 558 58.02 -1.29 55.87
N CYS A 559 57.49 -2.18 55.02
CA CYS A 559 56.06 -2.25 54.71
C CYS A 559 55.35 -3.40 55.44
N SER A 560 56.03 -4.08 56.37
CA SER A 560 55.50 -5.30 57.03
C SER A 560 54.24 -5.08 57.87
N PHE A 561 54.03 -3.85 58.35
CA PHE A 561 52.81 -3.43 59.06
C PHE A 561 51.63 -3.13 58.12
N LEU A 562 51.84 -3.17 56.80
CA LEU A 562 50.82 -2.96 55.77
C LEU A 562 50.47 -4.30 55.12
N GLU A 563 49.19 -4.46 54.79
CA GLU A 563 48.68 -5.67 54.14
C GLU A 563 49.37 -5.89 52.79
N LYS A 564 50.06 -7.02 52.63
CA LYS A 564 50.87 -7.31 51.45
C LYS A 564 49.99 -7.82 50.31
N PRO A 565 50.00 -7.16 49.12
CA PRO A 565 49.22 -7.59 47.98
C PRO A 565 49.62 -9.00 47.47
N PRO A 566 48.69 -9.80 46.93
CA PRO A 566 48.97 -11.12 46.40
C PRO A 566 49.90 -11.03 45.17
N ARG A 567 50.90 -11.92 45.13
CA ARG A 567 51.87 -12.03 44.01
C ARG A 567 51.38 -12.94 42.88
N GLN A 568 50.31 -13.68 43.10
CA GLN A 568 49.71 -14.61 42.13
C GLN A 568 48.19 -14.53 42.23
N GLN A 569 47.51 -14.57 41.08
CA GLN A 569 46.05 -14.67 41.03
C GLN A 569 45.59 -15.57 39.89
N PRO A 570 44.39 -16.18 39.99
CA PRO A 570 43.80 -16.91 38.88
C PRO A 570 43.44 -15.97 37.72
N CYS A 571 43.62 -16.43 36.48
CA CYS A 571 43.09 -15.82 35.28
C CYS A 571 42.16 -16.81 34.58
N TYR A 572 41.02 -16.33 34.11
CA TYR A 572 40.04 -17.13 33.38
C TYR A 572 39.93 -16.58 31.96
N LEU A 573 40.46 -17.34 31.00
CA LEU A 573 40.36 -17.06 29.57
C LEU A 573 39.24 -17.88 28.95
N LYS A 574 38.78 -17.49 27.75
CA LYS A 574 37.71 -18.19 27.02
C LYS A 574 38.06 -19.68 26.80
N PRO A 575 37.07 -20.59 26.73
CA PRO A 575 37.30 -22.00 26.39
C PRO A 575 38.00 -22.12 25.03
N CYS A 576 38.98 -23.02 24.89
CA CYS A 576 39.81 -23.11 23.68
C CYS A 576 39.04 -23.65 22.46
N GLY A 577 37.88 -24.26 22.65
CA GLY A 577 37.04 -24.76 21.57
C GLY A 577 37.70 -25.91 20.81
N VAL A 578 37.19 -26.21 19.62
CA VAL A 578 37.74 -27.27 18.74
C VAL A 578 38.79 -26.68 17.80
N LYS A 579 39.96 -27.32 17.70
CA LYS A 579 41.08 -26.84 16.88
C LYS A 579 41.71 -27.98 16.07
N TRP A 580 42.28 -27.66 14.91
CA TRP A 580 43.07 -28.58 14.10
C TRP A 580 44.47 -28.78 14.70
N PHE A 581 44.82 -30.03 14.96
CA PHE A 581 46.15 -30.47 15.37
C PHE A 581 46.80 -31.24 14.23
N HIS A 582 48.12 -31.17 14.14
CA HIS A 582 48.88 -31.88 13.12
C HIS A 582 50.20 -32.40 13.68
N THR A 583 50.69 -33.49 13.10
CA THR A 583 52.03 -34.00 13.39
C THR A 583 53.07 -33.28 12.55
N ASP A 584 54.35 -33.48 12.88
CA ASP A 584 55.44 -33.16 11.96
C ASP A 584 55.32 -33.96 10.65
N TRP A 585 55.94 -33.44 9.60
CA TRP A 585 55.98 -34.09 8.29
C TRP A 585 56.77 -35.40 8.32
N SER A 586 56.29 -36.41 7.60
CA SER A 586 57.04 -37.64 7.35
C SER A 586 58.34 -37.36 6.58
N THR A 587 59.24 -38.34 6.57
CA THR A 587 60.32 -38.35 5.59
C THR A 587 59.76 -38.32 4.17
N CYS A 588 60.50 -37.68 3.25
CA CYS A 588 60.08 -37.59 1.86
C CYS A 588 60.14 -38.98 1.21
N SER A 589 59.09 -39.37 0.48
CA SER A 589 59.00 -40.67 -0.20
C SER A 589 60.11 -40.93 -1.23
N LYS A 590 60.73 -39.87 -1.77
CA LYS A 590 61.92 -39.97 -2.64
C LYS A 590 63.00 -39.00 -2.19
N THR A 591 64.26 -39.38 -2.35
CA THR A 591 65.42 -38.54 -2.02
C THR A 591 65.76 -37.51 -3.10
N CYS A 592 65.33 -37.72 -4.34
CA CYS A 592 65.51 -36.83 -5.49
C CYS A 592 64.46 -37.16 -6.59
N GLU A 593 64.35 -36.33 -7.63
CA GLU A 593 63.36 -36.40 -8.73
C GLU A 593 61.87 -36.29 -8.30
N GLY A 594 61.61 -35.52 -7.24
CA GLY A 594 60.25 -35.19 -6.79
C GLY A 594 59.52 -36.35 -6.08
N GLY A 595 59.37 -36.20 -4.77
CA GLY A 595 58.56 -37.05 -3.89
C GLY A 595 57.46 -36.26 -3.17
N PHE A 596 56.71 -36.94 -2.32
CA PHE A 596 55.73 -36.37 -1.40
C PHE A 596 56.02 -36.80 0.04
N ARG A 597 55.74 -35.90 0.99
CA ARG A 597 55.73 -36.16 2.43
C ARG A 597 54.32 -35.93 2.97
N VAL A 598 53.94 -36.71 3.97
CA VAL A 598 52.58 -36.69 4.56
C VAL A 598 52.65 -36.38 6.04
N ARG A 599 51.61 -35.75 6.59
CA ARG A 599 51.45 -35.56 8.03
C ARG A 599 50.02 -35.89 8.44
N GLU A 600 49.84 -36.31 9.68
CA GLU A 600 48.51 -36.58 10.21
C GLU A 600 47.87 -35.28 10.71
N VAL A 601 46.59 -35.07 10.37
CA VAL A 601 45.82 -33.88 10.75
C VAL A 601 44.51 -34.33 11.40
N ARG A 602 44.28 -33.95 12.66
CA ARG A 602 43.08 -34.31 13.43
C ARG A 602 42.45 -33.09 14.08
N CYS A 603 41.13 -32.99 14.04
CA CYS A 603 40.39 -31.99 14.82
C CYS A 603 40.15 -32.56 16.22
N LEU A 604 40.61 -31.86 17.24
CA LEU A 604 40.45 -32.27 18.63
C LEU A 604 39.71 -31.18 19.42
N SER A 605 38.87 -31.59 20.37
CA SER A 605 38.23 -30.71 21.36
C SER A 605 39.13 -30.47 22.58
N ASP A 606 38.66 -29.61 23.49
CA ASP A 606 39.34 -29.21 24.73
C ASP A 606 39.80 -30.39 25.62
N ASP A 607 39.18 -31.57 25.48
CA ASP A 607 39.49 -32.81 26.20
C ASP A 607 40.38 -33.79 25.40
N LEU A 608 40.99 -33.33 24.30
CA LEU A 608 41.83 -34.12 23.38
C LEU A 608 41.09 -35.29 22.71
N THR A 609 39.76 -35.25 22.67
CA THR A 609 38.96 -36.24 21.95
C THR A 609 38.75 -35.83 20.48
N PRO A 610 38.67 -36.80 19.54
CA PRO A 610 38.37 -36.49 18.15
C PRO A 610 37.01 -35.80 18.00
N SER A 611 36.98 -34.68 17.28
CA SER A 611 35.76 -33.90 17.03
C SER A 611 35.60 -33.56 15.55
N ASP A 612 34.37 -33.52 15.05
CA ASP A 612 34.07 -33.12 13.66
C ASP A 612 33.68 -31.65 13.53
N LYS A 613 33.76 -30.88 14.63
CA LYS A 613 33.25 -29.51 14.71
C LYS A 613 34.24 -28.44 14.22
N CYS A 614 35.46 -28.81 13.80
CA CYS A 614 36.40 -27.85 13.22
C CYS A 614 35.99 -27.47 11.80
N GLU A 615 36.11 -26.18 11.47
CA GLU A 615 35.82 -25.71 10.12
C GLU A 615 36.85 -26.23 9.11
N SER A 616 36.37 -26.80 8.00
CA SER A 616 37.19 -27.43 6.97
C SER A 616 38.13 -26.46 6.25
N GLN A 617 37.76 -25.17 6.18
CA GLN A 617 38.56 -24.11 5.54
C GLN A 617 39.90 -23.84 6.23
N TYR A 618 40.01 -24.22 7.51
CA TYR A 618 41.22 -24.08 8.29
C TYR A 618 41.96 -25.41 8.49
N LYS A 619 41.55 -26.49 7.81
CA LYS A 619 42.24 -27.79 7.86
C LYS A 619 43.62 -27.64 7.22
N PRO A 620 44.73 -27.88 7.95
CA PRO A 620 46.07 -27.89 7.37
C PRO A 620 46.21 -28.98 6.30
N GLU A 621 47.03 -28.73 5.27
CA GLU A 621 47.33 -29.72 4.22
C GLU A 621 48.00 -30.96 4.82
N ASP A 622 47.55 -32.15 4.44
CA ASP A 622 48.07 -33.43 4.92
C ASP A 622 49.15 -34.04 3.99
N THR A 623 49.37 -33.45 2.82
CA THR A 623 50.37 -33.91 1.83
C THR A 623 51.11 -32.72 1.20
N GLU A 624 52.44 -32.81 1.08
CA GLU A 624 53.29 -31.79 0.46
C GLU A 624 54.35 -32.40 -0.46
N SER A 625 54.68 -31.73 -1.58
CA SER A 625 55.76 -32.13 -2.48
C SER A 625 57.14 -31.78 -1.92
N CYS A 626 58.09 -32.71 -1.99
CA CYS A 626 59.44 -32.55 -1.45
C CYS A 626 60.51 -33.11 -2.40
N ASN A 627 61.76 -32.68 -2.23
CA ASN A 627 62.94 -33.10 -3.00
C ASN A 627 62.81 -32.98 -4.53
N PRO A 628 62.56 -31.77 -5.09
CA PRO A 628 62.43 -31.56 -6.54
C PRO A 628 63.76 -31.60 -7.32
N GLN A 629 64.88 -31.91 -6.66
CA GLN A 629 66.23 -31.84 -7.24
C GLN A 629 66.60 -33.15 -7.95
N ASP A 630 67.35 -33.07 -9.05
CA ASP A 630 67.85 -34.24 -9.80
C ASP A 630 68.93 -35.02 -9.02
N CYS A 631 68.93 -36.35 -9.12
CA CYS A 631 69.87 -37.20 -8.39
C CYS A 631 71.29 -37.11 -8.96
N ILE A 632 72.29 -36.78 -8.13
CA ILE A 632 73.71 -36.79 -8.52
C ILE A 632 74.33 -38.16 -8.16
N PRO A 633 74.94 -38.90 -9.11
CA PRO A 633 75.65 -40.14 -8.78
C PRO A 633 77.05 -39.88 -8.22
N GLU A 634 77.37 -40.50 -7.08
CA GLU A 634 78.68 -40.42 -6.41
C GLU A 634 79.79 -41.12 -7.20
N ILE A 635 80.97 -40.48 -7.31
CA ILE A 635 82.16 -41.02 -7.98
C ILE A 635 83.24 -41.30 -6.92
N ASP A 636 83.61 -42.57 -6.83
CA ASP A 636 84.70 -43.18 -6.05
C ASP A 636 86.09 -42.53 -6.34
N GLU A 637 86.75 -42.01 -5.30
CA GLU A 637 88.00 -41.23 -5.34
C GLU A 637 89.27 -42.03 -5.74
N ASN A 638 89.18 -43.36 -5.85
CA ASN A 638 90.36 -44.21 -6.02
C ASN A 638 90.82 -44.49 -7.47
N CYS A 639 90.26 -43.80 -8.47
CA CYS A 639 90.57 -44.06 -9.87
C CYS A 639 90.78 -42.73 -10.63
N LYS A 640 92.04 -42.31 -10.77
CA LYS A 640 92.48 -41.09 -11.47
C LYS A 640 93.35 -41.43 -12.67
N ASP A 641 93.24 -40.66 -13.74
CA ASP A 641 94.08 -40.83 -14.94
C ASP A 641 95.51 -40.36 -14.67
N LYS A 642 96.50 -41.14 -15.12
CA LYS A 642 97.93 -40.89 -14.91
C LYS A 642 98.51 -39.92 -15.94
N TYR A 643 97.89 -39.77 -17.11
CA TYR A 643 98.32 -38.88 -18.18
C TYR A 643 97.16 -37.98 -18.65
N TYR A 644 97.46 -36.74 -19.02
CA TYR A 644 96.44 -35.74 -19.37
C TYR A 644 95.73 -36.03 -20.72
N ASN A 645 96.36 -36.79 -21.61
CA ASN A 645 95.85 -37.14 -22.93
C ASN A 645 95.05 -38.46 -22.93
N CYS A 646 94.62 -38.95 -21.77
CA CYS A 646 93.84 -40.19 -21.63
C CYS A 646 92.48 -40.18 -22.38
N ASN A 647 91.92 -39.02 -22.72
CA ASN A 647 90.75 -38.92 -23.60
C ASN A 647 91.01 -39.45 -25.03
N VAL A 648 92.23 -39.33 -25.54
CA VAL A 648 92.62 -39.83 -26.87
C VAL A 648 92.62 -41.38 -26.87
N VAL A 649 92.99 -41.99 -25.75
CA VAL A 649 92.99 -43.45 -25.54
C VAL A 649 91.57 -44.01 -25.60
N VAL A 650 90.58 -43.28 -25.06
CA VAL A 650 89.16 -43.62 -25.16
C VAL A 650 88.66 -43.48 -26.61
N GLN A 651 88.99 -42.38 -27.29
CA GLN A 651 88.59 -42.16 -28.69
C GLN A 651 89.17 -43.20 -29.65
N ALA A 652 90.41 -43.64 -29.43
CA ALA A 652 91.07 -44.70 -30.20
C ALA A 652 90.67 -46.13 -29.79
N ARG A 653 89.74 -46.30 -28.83
CA ARG A 653 89.27 -47.60 -28.29
C ARG A 653 90.37 -48.50 -27.72
N LEU A 654 91.42 -47.91 -27.17
CA LEU A 654 92.58 -48.63 -26.64
C LEU A 654 92.40 -49.09 -25.18
N CYS A 655 91.27 -48.78 -24.54
CA CYS A 655 90.91 -49.18 -23.16
C CYS A 655 90.75 -50.69 -22.94
N VAL A 656 90.84 -51.50 -24.00
CA VAL A 656 90.81 -52.96 -23.93
C VAL A 656 92.13 -53.54 -23.42
N TYR A 657 93.25 -52.84 -23.66
CA TYR A 657 94.57 -53.28 -23.23
C TYR A 657 94.83 -52.89 -21.76
N ALA A 658 95.35 -53.85 -20.97
CA ALA A 658 95.52 -53.71 -19.52
C ALA A 658 96.39 -52.52 -19.10
N TYR A 659 97.40 -52.17 -19.91
CA TYR A 659 98.25 -51.00 -19.68
C TYR A 659 97.44 -49.69 -19.71
N TYR A 660 96.60 -49.49 -20.73
CA TYR A 660 95.78 -48.29 -20.86
C TYR A 660 94.61 -48.27 -19.86
N LYS A 661 94.08 -49.44 -19.49
CA LYS A 661 93.00 -49.57 -18.49
C LYS A 661 93.44 -49.12 -17.09
N THR A 662 94.72 -49.26 -16.76
CA THR A 662 95.29 -48.83 -15.49
C THR A 662 95.86 -47.41 -15.57
N ALA A 663 96.54 -47.03 -16.65
CA ALA A 663 97.09 -45.69 -16.83
C ALA A 663 96.01 -44.61 -17.05
N CYS A 664 94.88 -44.96 -17.67
CA CYS A 664 93.75 -44.07 -17.96
C CYS A 664 92.46 -44.57 -17.28
N CYS A 665 92.54 -44.83 -15.97
CA CYS A 665 91.50 -45.45 -15.16
C CYS A 665 90.16 -44.69 -15.19
N ALA A 666 90.14 -43.38 -14.91
CA ALA A 666 88.93 -42.57 -14.84
C ALA A 666 88.26 -42.45 -16.21
N SER A 667 89.05 -42.19 -17.26
CA SER A 667 88.56 -42.03 -18.63
C SER A 667 87.97 -43.34 -19.19
N CYS A 668 88.65 -44.47 -18.98
CA CYS A 668 88.16 -45.78 -19.44
C CYS A 668 86.94 -46.27 -18.62
N LYS A 669 86.86 -46.02 -17.30
CA LYS A 669 85.66 -46.33 -16.49
C LYS A 669 84.45 -45.49 -16.91
N ARG A 670 84.63 -44.18 -17.18
CA ARG A 670 83.54 -43.31 -17.67
C ARG A 670 83.00 -43.75 -19.02
N ALA A 671 83.85 -44.23 -19.93
CA ALA A 671 83.42 -44.75 -21.23
C ALA A 671 82.63 -46.07 -21.10
N ALA A 672 83.04 -46.97 -20.19
CA ALA A 672 82.35 -48.23 -19.94
C ALA A 672 80.93 -48.02 -19.38
N ASN A 673 80.73 -47.06 -18.47
CA ASN A 673 79.41 -46.72 -17.91
C ASN A 673 78.46 -46.04 -18.92
N ARG A 674 78.97 -45.48 -20.02
CA ARG A 674 78.12 -44.93 -21.09
C ARG A 674 77.59 -46.00 -22.06
N GLN A 675 78.28 -47.13 -22.21
CA GLN A 675 77.84 -48.20 -23.11
C GLN A 675 76.80 -49.15 -22.49
N SER A 676 76.70 -49.22 -21.16
CA SER A 676 75.70 -50.04 -20.45
C SER A 676 74.28 -49.47 -20.46
N GLY A 677 74.07 -48.24 -20.95
CA GLY A 677 72.75 -47.59 -21.02
C GLY A 677 71.95 -47.82 -22.31
N PHE A 678 72.43 -48.64 -23.25
CA PHE A 678 71.79 -48.81 -24.57
C PHE A 678 71.54 -50.26 -24.97
N LEU A 679 71.09 -51.11 -24.04
CA LEU A 679 70.50 -52.41 -24.37
C LEU A 679 69.37 -52.73 -23.36
N GLY A 680 68.12 -52.62 -23.81
CA GLY A 680 66.98 -53.20 -23.08
C GLY A 680 65.69 -52.38 -23.00
N ARG A 681 65.17 -51.84 -24.10
CA ARG A 681 63.71 -51.73 -24.29
C ARG A 681 63.28 -52.80 -25.30
N ARG A 682 62.67 -53.87 -24.79
CA ARG A 682 61.56 -54.57 -25.42
C ARG A 682 60.50 -54.78 -24.36
#